data_AF-A0A452I919-F1
#
_entry.id   AF-A0A452I919-F1
#
_cell.length_a   1.000
_cell.length_b   1.000
_cell.length_c   1.000
_cell.angle_alpha   90.00
_cell.angle_beta   90.00
_cell.angle_gamma   90.00
#
_symmetry.space_group_name_H-M   'P 1'
#
loop_
_entity.id
_entity.type
_entity.pdbx_description
1 polymer ?
#
loop_
_entity_poly.entity_id
_entity_poly.type
_entity_poly.pdbx_seq_one_letter_code
_entity_poly.pdbx_strand_id
1 'polypeptide(L)'
;LKLEKLVKLCIAMIDTGKAFCAANKQFMNGIRDLAQYSNKDVIVEVSTLFDQTQRSIKSQLQMFVKEDIRKFKESKKQFEKVSEEKENALVKNAQVQRNKQHEVEEATNILTATRKCFRHIALDYVLQINVLQTKRRSEILKSMLSFMYAHLTFFHQGYDLFSELRPYMHDLGAQLDRLGVDAAKERREMEQKHSTIQQKDFSSDDTKLEYNVDAANGIVMEGYLFKRASNAFKTWNRRWFSIQNNQLVYQKKFKDNPTVVVEDLRLCTVKHCEDIERRFCFEVVSPTKSCMLQADSEKLRQAWIKAVQTSIATAYREKGDESEKLEKKSSPSTGSLESGSESKEKLLKGESALQRVQCIGGNIACCDCGLADPRWASINLGITLCIECSGIHRSLGVHFSKVRSLTLDTWEPELLKLMCELGNDVINRIYEAKVERMGVKKPQPGSQRQEREDYIRAKYVERKFVERQPVSVSPPEHVTKVRPQSQEENMYNVPEKSPLAGEQVTASPTAVAVSSDEVRRESLFCPDELDSLFSYFDTSSKLRSIRNNDSGTQHSADDSREHLAATISTNSLYEPEGEKRDSSAFHDSKQLHPGLQLYRAAYEKNLPDMAEALAHGADVNWVNTEEKKATPLIQAVLGGSLVTCEFLLQNGANVNHRDVKGRGPLHHATVLGHTGQVCLFLKRGANQHATDEEGKDPLSIAVEAANADIVTLLRLARMNEEMRESEGLYGQPGQYSTNNHTEMQYKKCIQEFISLQLDDS
;
A
#
# COMPACT_ATOMS: atom_id res chain seq x y z
N LEU A 1 -45.28 -4.13 -34.80
CA LEU A 1 -44.24 -4.19 -35.85
C LEU A 1 -43.70 -2.81 -36.24
N LYS A 2 -44.18 -2.11 -37.30
CA LYS A 2 -43.51 -0.90 -37.83
C LYS A 2 -43.26 0.21 -36.78
N LEU A 3 -44.23 0.51 -35.92
CA LEU A 3 -44.09 1.51 -34.85
C LEU A 3 -43.08 1.07 -33.76
N GLU A 4 -43.07 -0.21 -33.38
CA GLU A 4 -42.09 -0.75 -32.43
C GLU A 4 -40.66 -0.73 -32.99
N LYS A 5 -40.48 -0.87 -34.32
CA LYS A 5 -39.17 -0.65 -34.97
C LYS A 5 -38.73 0.81 -34.87
N LEU A 6 -39.62 1.77 -35.11
CA LEU A 6 -39.32 3.20 -34.96
C LEU A 6 -38.92 3.52 -33.51
N VAL A 7 -39.67 3.02 -32.53
CA VAL A 7 -39.38 3.21 -31.10
C VAL A 7 -38.02 2.63 -30.70
N LYS A 8 -37.67 1.43 -31.19
CA LYS A 8 -36.32 0.87 -30.97
C LYS A 8 -35.21 1.74 -31.57
N LEU A 9 -35.41 2.31 -32.76
CA LEU A 9 -34.45 3.24 -33.37
C LEU A 9 -34.33 4.55 -32.59
N CYS A 10 -35.43 5.11 -32.10
CA CYS A 10 -35.40 6.30 -31.25
C CYS A 10 -34.69 6.05 -29.90
N ILE A 11 -34.85 4.87 -29.31
CA ILE A 11 -34.12 4.47 -28.09
C ILE A 11 -32.62 4.37 -28.37
N ALA A 12 -32.22 3.64 -29.42
CA ALA A 12 -30.81 3.54 -29.81
C ALA A 12 -30.17 4.91 -30.10
N MET A 13 -30.89 5.81 -30.79
CA MET A 13 -30.45 7.19 -31.03
C MET A 13 -30.24 7.98 -29.74
N ILE A 14 -31.12 7.83 -28.74
CA ILE A 14 -30.98 8.47 -27.42
C ILE A 14 -29.77 7.89 -26.68
N ASP A 15 -29.59 6.57 -26.67
CA ASP A 15 -28.52 5.93 -25.90
C ASP A 15 -27.13 6.18 -26.52
N THR A 16 -27.01 6.21 -27.85
CA THR A 16 -25.81 6.70 -28.55
C THR A 16 -25.56 8.19 -28.27
N GLY A 17 -26.62 9.01 -28.22
CA GLY A 17 -26.54 10.43 -27.88
C GLY A 17 -25.94 10.67 -26.50
N LYS A 18 -26.37 9.92 -25.48
CA LYS A 18 -25.76 9.96 -24.14
C LYS A 18 -24.28 9.59 -24.16
N ALA A 19 -23.91 8.53 -24.87
CA ALA A 19 -22.53 8.06 -24.95
C ALA A 19 -21.61 9.14 -25.56
N PHE A 20 -22.07 9.81 -26.62
CA PHE A 20 -21.39 10.97 -27.21
C PHE A 20 -21.25 12.13 -26.23
N CYS A 21 -22.31 12.49 -25.49
CA CYS A 21 -22.24 13.55 -24.48
C CYS A 21 -21.28 13.20 -23.32
N ALA A 22 -21.25 11.94 -22.87
CA ALA A 22 -20.34 11.47 -21.83
C ALA A 22 -18.87 11.53 -22.29
N ALA A 23 -18.58 11.03 -23.49
CA ALA A 23 -17.25 11.08 -24.09
C ALA A 23 -16.75 12.53 -24.28
N ASN A 24 -17.60 13.43 -24.78
CA ASN A 24 -17.25 14.85 -24.90
C ASN A 24 -16.95 15.51 -23.55
N LYS A 25 -17.71 15.17 -22.49
CA LYS A 25 -17.43 15.68 -21.14
C LYS A 25 -16.09 15.15 -20.60
N GLN A 26 -15.79 13.86 -20.80
CA GLN A 26 -14.51 13.27 -20.42
C GLN A 26 -13.33 13.92 -21.19
N PHE A 27 -13.50 14.19 -22.48
CA PHE A 27 -12.51 14.88 -23.31
C PHE A 27 -12.25 16.32 -22.85
N MET A 28 -13.30 17.10 -22.57
CA MET A 28 -13.17 18.47 -22.05
C MET A 28 -12.58 18.53 -20.63
N ASN A 29 -12.77 17.47 -19.82
CA ASN A 29 -12.05 17.33 -18.55
C ASN A 29 -10.56 17.04 -18.81
N GLY A 30 -10.22 16.04 -19.64
CA GLY A 30 -8.82 15.72 -19.95
C GLY A 30 -8.01 16.89 -20.52
N ILE A 31 -8.64 17.77 -21.33
CA ILE A 31 -8.01 19.03 -21.78
C ILE A 31 -7.72 19.97 -20.61
N ARG A 32 -8.66 20.12 -19.67
CA ARG A 32 -8.50 20.98 -18.48
C ARG A 32 -7.43 20.43 -17.53
N ASP A 33 -7.45 19.13 -17.29
CA ASP A 33 -6.51 18.45 -16.40
C ASP A 33 -5.09 18.56 -16.98
N LEU A 34 -4.92 18.41 -18.30
CA LEU A 34 -3.66 18.70 -18.99
C LEU A 34 -3.25 20.17 -18.88
N ALA A 35 -4.20 21.11 -19.05
CA ALA A 35 -3.93 22.54 -18.96
C ALA A 35 -3.53 22.99 -17.54
N GLN A 36 -3.92 22.27 -16.47
CA GLN A 36 -3.47 22.57 -15.10
C GLN A 36 -1.97 22.31 -14.89
N TYR A 37 -1.34 21.42 -15.66
CA TYR A 37 0.12 21.26 -15.63
C TYR A 37 0.86 22.43 -16.31
N SER A 38 0.19 23.17 -17.21
CA SER A 38 0.68 24.42 -17.80
C SER A 38 0.12 25.64 -17.05
N ASN A 39 0.84 26.07 -16.01
CA ASN A 39 0.51 27.06 -14.97
C ASN A 39 0.02 28.49 -15.38
N LYS A 40 -0.61 28.72 -16.55
CA LYS A 40 -0.99 30.07 -17.02
C LYS A 40 -2.33 30.23 -17.76
N ASP A 41 -2.85 29.21 -18.45
CA ASP A 41 -3.89 29.46 -19.48
C ASP A 41 -5.32 29.08 -19.04
N VAL A 42 -6.28 29.97 -19.33
CA VAL A 42 -7.70 29.84 -18.94
C VAL A 42 -8.54 29.31 -20.11
N ILE A 43 -9.24 28.20 -19.88
CA ILE A 43 -10.12 27.54 -20.86
C ILE A 43 -11.59 27.66 -20.42
N VAL A 44 -12.48 28.00 -21.35
CA VAL A 44 -13.92 28.22 -21.11
C VAL A 44 -14.74 26.95 -21.40
N GLU A 45 -15.74 26.65 -20.56
CA GLU A 45 -16.60 25.46 -20.72
C GLU A 45 -17.73 25.64 -21.75
N VAL A 46 -18.07 24.54 -22.45
CA VAL A 46 -19.26 24.42 -23.30
C VAL A 46 -19.93 23.06 -23.03
N SER A 47 -20.99 23.03 -22.20
CA SER A 47 -21.60 21.74 -21.78
C SER A 47 -23.13 21.73 -21.57
N THR A 48 -23.83 22.86 -21.59
CA THR A 48 -25.23 22.96 -21.11
C THR A 48 -26.33 22.59 -22.11
N LEU A 49 -26.01 22.38 -23.39
CA LEU A 49 -27.01 22.43 -24.47
C LEU A 49 -27.75 21.12 -24.79
N PHE A 50 -27.05 19.98 -24.77
CA PHE A 50 -27.59 18.69 -25.27
C PHE A 50 -28.77 18.15 -24.45
N ASP A 51 -28.78 18.43 -23.16
CA ASP A 51 -29.58 17.69 -22.18
C ASP A 51 -31.06 18.12 -22.15
N GLN A 52 -31.39 19.28 -22.73
CA GLN A 52 -32.77 19.78 -22.82
C GLN A 52 -33.51 19.16 -24.03
N THR A 53 -32.85 19.13 -25.19
CA THR A 53 -33.29 18.50 -26.44
C THR A 53 -33.68 17.03 -26.25
N GLN A 54 -32.83 16.27 -25.53
CA GLN A 54 -32.99 14.84 -25.27
C GLN A 54 -34.24 14.48 -24.43
N ARG A 55 -34.64 15.34 -23.48
CA ARG A 55 -35.72 15.04 -22.53
C ARG A 55 -37.12 15.09 -23.17
N SER A 56 -37.36 16.01 -24.12
CA SER A 56 -38.68 16.21 -24.73
C SER A 56 -39.13 15.01 -25.58
N ILE A 57 -38.28 14.57 -26.52
CA ILE A 57 -38.59 13.50 -27.49
C ILE A 57 -38.86 12.16 -26.79
N LYS A 58 -38.07 11.85 -25.74
CA LYS A 58 -38.23 10.64 -24.93
C LYS A 58 -39.62 10.56 -24.31
N SER A 59 -40.11 11.66 -23.73
CA SER A 59 -41.38 11.70 -22.99
C SER A 59 -42.59 11.38 -23.88
N GLN A 60 -42.73 12.07 -25.01
CA GLN A 60 -43.89 11.94 -25.90
C GLN A 60 -44.00 10.53 -26.49
N LEU A 61 -42.89 9.98 -27.01
CA LEU A 61 -42.88 8.64 -27.60
C LEU A 61 -43.09 7.54 -26.56
N GLN A 62 -42.53 7.68 -25.35
CA GLN A 62 -42.74 6.70 -24.28
C GLN A 62 -44.19 6.68 -23.80
N MET A 63 -44.87 7.82 -23.67
CA MET A 63 -46.28 7.86 -23.28
C MET A 63 -47.19 7.16 -24.29
N PHE A 64 -47.05 7.47 -25.60
CA PHE A 64 -47.88 6.84 -26.64
C PHE A 64 -47.71 5.31 -26.68
N VAL A 65 -46.49 4.81 -26.52
CA VAL A 65 -46.20 3.37 -26.47
C VAL A 65 -46.70 2.71 -25.18
N LYS A 66 -46.51 3.37 -24.04
CA LYS A 66 -46.84 2.83 -22.71
C LYS A 66 -48.35 2.82 -22.45
N GLU A 67 -49.09 3.80 -22.95
CA GLU A 67 -50.52 3.99 -22.68
C GLU A 67 -51.42 3.38 -23.76
N ASP A 68 -51.42 3.96 -24.97
CA ASP A 68 -52.40 3.64 -26.02
C ASP A 68 -52.17 2.25 -26.64
N ILE A 69 -50.91 1.90 -26.94
CA ILE A 69 -50.59 0.56 -27.50
C ILE A 69 -50.90 -0.55 -26.48
N ARG A 70 -50.67 -0.33 -25.18
CA ARG A 70 -50.94 -1.34 -24.15
C ARG A 70 -52.44 -1.62 -24.00
N LYS A 71 -53.26 -0.56 -23.92
CA LYS A 71 -54.73 -0.67 -23.85
C LYS A 71 -55.29 -1.45 -25.04
N PHE A 72 -54.79 -1.18 -26.24
CA PHE A 72 -55.13 -1.95 -27.45
C PHE A 72 -54.70 -3.43 -27.38
N LYS A 73 -53.46 -3.74 -26.95
CA LYS A 73 -52.97 -5.12 -26.86
C LYS A 73 -53.79 -5.98 -25.89
N GLU A 74 -54.20 -5.41 -24.76
CA GLU A 74 -55.01 -6.12 -23.76
C GLU A 74 -56.45 -6.34 -24.25
N SER A 75 -57.09 -5.31 -24.85
CA SER A 75 -58.41 -5.44 -25.48
C SER A 75 -58.42 -6.51 -26.59
N LYS A 76 -57.37 -6.57 -27.43
CA LYS A 76 -57.22 -7.63 -28.44
C LYS A 76 -57.17 -9.03 -27.82
N LYS A 77 -56.36 -9.22 -26.77
CA LYS A 77 -56.19 -10.50 -26.07
C LYS A 77 -57.51 -10.98 -25.46
N GLN A 78 -58.31 -10.07 -24.90
CA GLN A 78 -59.62 -10.38 -24.33
C GLN A 78 -60.64 -10.76 -25.42
N PHE A 79 -60.63 -10.06 -26.57
CA PHE A 79 -61.45 -10.44 -27.73
C PHE A 79 -61.08 -11.82 -28.28
N GLU A 80 -59.78 -12.12 -28.43
CA GLU A 80 -59.33 -13.44 -28.92
C GLU A 80 -59.74 -14.57 -27.97
N LYS A 81 -59.51 -14.41 -26.66
CA LYS A 81 -59.96 -15.36 -25.64
C LYS A 81 -61.46 -15.63 -25.70
N VAL A 82 -62.30 -14.59 -25.70
CA VAL A 82 -63.76 -14.79 -25.66
C VAL A 82 -64.31 -15.26 -27.01
N SER A 83 -63.59 -15.05 -28.12
CA SER A 83 -63.88 -15.69 -29.40
C SER A 83 -63.67 -17.20 -29.36
N GLU A 84 -62.59 -17.66 -28.71
CA GLU A 84 -62.26 -19.08 -28.51
C GLU A 84 -63.26 -19.75 -27.55
N GLU A 85 -63.55 -19.12 -26.40
CA GLU A 85 -64.58 -19.61 -25.46
C GLU A 85 -65.96 -19.74 -26.12
N LYS A 86 -66.32 -18.81 -27.01
CA LYS A 86 -67.56 -18.84 -27.78
C LYS A 86 -67.57 -19.98 -28.80
N GLU A 87 -66.43 -20.33 -29.39
CA GLU A 87 -66.29 -21.44 -30.34
C GLU A 87 -66.37 -22.80 -29.62
N ASN A 88 -65.67 -22.93 -28.48
CA ASN A 88 -65.76 -24.10 -27.62
C ASN A 88 -67.20 -24.33 -27.10
N ALA A 89 -67.93 -23.25 -26.79
CA ALA A 89 -69.34 -23.34 -26.42
C ALA A 89 -70.26 -23.73 -27.59
N LEU A 90 -69.95 -23.31 -28.83
CA LEU A 90 -70.67 -23.77 -30.03
C LEU A 90 -70.46 -25.27 -30.27
N VAL A 91 -69.21 -25.74 -30.17
CA VAL A 91 -68.86 -27.17 -30.34
C VAL A 91 -69.52 -28.02 -29.24
N LYS A 92 -69.44 -27.61 -27.97
CA LYS A 92 -70.14 -28.31 -26.86
C LYS A 92 -71.65 -28.39 -27.11
N ASN A 93 -72.29 -27.29 -27.53
CA ASN A 93 -73.73 -27.28 -27.80
C ASN A 93 -74.13 -28.14 -29.00
N ALA A 94 -73.28 -28.24 -30.03
CA ALA A 94 -73.54 -29.07 -31.21
C ALA A 94 -73.32 -30.58 -30.98
N GLN A 95 -72.47 -30.97 -30.01
CA GLN A 95 -72.09 -32.36 -29.76
C GLN A 95 -72.96 -33.09 -28.71
N VAL A 96 -73.75 -32.37 -27.91
CA VAL A 96 -74.61 -33.00 -26.89
C VAL A 96 -75.70 -33.87 -27.53
N GLN A 97 -75.89 -35.08 -26.97
CA GLN A 97 -76.88 -36.03 -27.44
C GLN A 97 -78.31 -35.61 -27.04
N ARG A 98 -79.26 -35.67 -27.98
CA ARG A 98 -80.66 -35.22 -27.81
C ARG A 98 -81.48 -35.99 -26.76
N ASN A 99 -80.98 -37.13 -26.28
CA ASN A 99 -81.59 -37.93 -25.22
C ASN A 99 -81.31 -37.37 -23.80
N LYS A 100 -80.41 -36.39 -23.65
CA LYS A 100 -80.01 -35.82 -22.36
C LYS A 100 -80.41 -34.35 -22.21
N GLN A 101 -81.70 -34.11 -21.96
CA GLN A 101 -82.29 -32.76 -21.91
C GLN A 101 -81.52 -31.77 -21.01
N HIS A 102 -81.08 -32.19 -19.82
CA HIS A 102 -80.30 -31.35 -18.89
C HIS A 102 -78.95 -30.89 -19.47
N GLU A 103 -78.21 -31.76 -20.17
CA GLU A 103 -76.94 -31.40 -20.82
C GLU A 103 -77.16 -30.44 -22.01
N VAL A 104 -78.31 -30.56 -22.70
CA VAL A 104 -78.71 -29.65 -23.79
C VAL A 104 -78.97 -28.25 -23.23
N GLU A 105 -79.70 -28.15 -22.13
CA GLU A 105 -80.04 -26.87 -21.47
C GLU A 105 -78.81 -26.20 -20.87
N GLU A 106 -77.92 -26.95 -20.20
CA GLU A 106 -76.64 -26.43 -19.70
C GLU A 106 -75.78 -25.86 -20.84
N ALA A 107 -75.55 -26.64 -21.91
CA ALA A 107 -74.74 -26.20 -23.05
C ALA A 107 -75.36 -24.99 -23.78
N THR A 108 -76.70 -24.90 -23.84
CA THR A 108 -77.42 -23.77 -24.45
C THR A 108 -77.33 -22.50 -23.60
N ASN A 109 -77.38 -22.63 -22.27
CA ASN A 109 -77.18 -21.52 -21.33
C ASN A 109 -75.74 -20.98 -21.40
N ILE A 110 -74.74 -21.87 -21.39
CA ILE A 110 -73.32 -21.50 -21.58
C ILE A 110 -73.14 -20.76 -22.90
N LEU A 111 -73.60 -21.33 -24.03
CA LEU A 111 -73.50 -20.70 -25.35
C LEU A 111 -74.18 -19.32 -25.39
N THR A 112 -75.31 -19.16 -24.69
CA THR A 112 -76.03 -17.87 -24.61
C THR A 112 -75.26 -16.83 -23.80
N ALA A 113 -74.63 -17.23 -22.70
CA ALA A 113 -73.77 -16.35 -21.90
C ALA A 113 -72.53 -15.90 -22.69
N THR A 114 -71.78 -16.84 -23.29
CA THR A 114 -70.57 -16.52 -24.04
C THR A 114 -70.86 -15.71 -25.31
N ARG A 115 -72.01 -15.95 -25.99
CA ARG A 115 -72.48 -15.10 -27.10
C ARG A 115 -72.78 -13.65 -26.67
N LYS A 116 -73.30 -13.42 -25.45
CA LYS A 116 -73.47 -12.06 -24.92
C LYS A 116 -72.12 -11.42 -24.62
N CYS A 117 -71.23 -12.12 -23.90
CA CYS A 117 -69.89 -11.64 -23.56
C CYS A 117 -69.08 -11.25 -24.81
N PHE A 118 -69.06 -12.13 -25.83
CA PHE A 118 -68.42 -11.88 -27.12
C PHE A 118 -68.93 -10.61 -27.81
N ARG A 119 -70.24 -10.34 -27.79
CA ARG A 119 -70.82 -9.14 -28.42
C ARG A 119 -70.34 -7.84 -27.77
N HIS A 120 -70.25 -7.79 -26.44
CA HIS A 120 -69.75 -6.60 -25.74
C HIS A 120 -68.26 -6.38 -26.03
N ILE A 121 -67.43 -7.40 -25.84
CA ILE A 121 -65.97 -7.28 -26.02
C ILE A 121 -65.58 -7.03 -27.48
N ALA A 122 -66.36 -7.54 -28.45
CA ALA A 122 -66.18 -7.20 -29.87
C ALA A 122 -66.44 -5.71 -30.16
N LEU A 123 -67.45 -5.09 -29.54
CA LEU A 123 -67.73 -3.66 -29.68
C LEU A 123 -66.62 -2.82 -29.04
N ASP A 124 -66.15 -3.18 -27.84
CA ASP A 124 -65.03 -2.52 -27.17
C ASP A 124 -63.75 -2.60 -28.00
N TYR A 125 -63.44 -3.77 -28.58
CA TYR A 125 -62.27 -3.95 -29.44
C TYR A 125 -62.35 -3.12 -30.72
N VAL A 126 -63.52 -3.05 -31.38
CA VAL A 126 -63.75 -2.16 -32.53
C VAL A 126 -63.61 -0.68 -32.16
N LEU A 127 -64.08 -0.27 -30.99
CA LEU A 127 -63.90 1.09 -30.48
C LEU A 127 -62.41 1.42 -30.27
N GLN A 128 -61.63 0.52 -29.67
CA GLN A 128 -60.19 0.70 -29.49
C GLN A 128 -59.43 0.74 -30.82
N ILE A 129 -59.83 -0.04 -31.83
CA ILE A 129 -59.28 0.06 -33.19
C ILE A 129 -59.50 1.47 -33.76
N ASN A 130 -60.70 2.01 -33.67
CA ASN A 130 -61.06 3.31 -34.25
C ASN A 130 -60.35 4.49 -33.53
N VAL A 131 -60.25 4.44 -32.20
CA VAL A 131 -59.47 5.42 -31.41
C VAL A 131 -57.97 5.33 -31.75
N LEU A 132 -57.42 4.13 -31.94
CA LEU A 132 -56.01 3.96 -32.31
C LEU A 132 -55.73 4.45 -33.74
N GLN A 133 -56.62 4.17 -34.71
CA GLN A 133 -56.45 4.64 -36.08
C GLN A 133 -56.50 6.18 -36.20
N THR A 134 -57.46 6.82 -35.52
CA THR A 134 -57.59 8.28 -35.54
C THR A 134 -56.39 8.98 -34.89
N LYS A 135 -55.92 8.53 -33.72
CA LYS A 135 -54.70 9.05 -33.07
C LYS A 135 -53.41 8.80 -33.87
N ARG A 136 -53.31 7.68 -34.59
CA ARG A 136 -52.03 7.24 -35.18
C ARG A 136 -51.38 8.26 -36.11
N ARG A 137 -52.16 9.04 -36.89
CA ARG A 137 -51.59 10.05 -37.80
C ARG A 137 -51.15 11.31 -37.04
N SER A 138 -51.91 11.77 -36.05
CA SER A 138 -51.56 12.98 -35.30
C SER A 138 -50.31 12.81 -34.44
N GLU A 139 -50.18 11.70 -33.72
CA GLU A 139 -49.05 11.53 -32.78
C GLU A 139 -47.71 11.32 -33.50
N ILE A 140 -47.71 10.70 -34.68
CA ILE A 140 -46.51 10.60 -35.53
C ILE A 140 -46.09 11.98 -36.03
N LEU A 141 -47.03 12.81 -36.50
CA LEU A 141 -46.73 14.15 -37.02
C LEU A 141 -46.28 15.10 -35.89
N LYS A 142 -46.91 15.06 -34.71
CA LYS A 142 -46.45 15.80 -33.52
C LYS A 142 -45.02 15.41 -33.13
N SER A 143 -44.72 14.11 -33.08
CA SER A 143 -43.39 13.60 -32.71
C SER A 143 -42.31 14.09 -33.70
N MET A 144 -42.61 14.06 -35.00
CA MET A 144 -41.71 14.55 -36.05
C MET A 144 -41.52 16.07 -35.98
N LEU A 145 -42.60 16.84 -35.78
CA LEU A 145 -42.52 18.29 -35.64
C LEU A 145 -41.73 18.71 -34.39
N SER A 146 -41.94 18.03 -33.27
CA SER A 146 -41.18 18.25 -32.03
C SER A 146 -39.69 17.91 -32.19
N PHE A 147 -39.35 16.89 -32.98
CA PHE A 147 -37.97 16.55 -33.33
C PHE A 147 -37.32 17.64 -34.20
N MET A 148 -38.05 18.16 -35.21
CA MET A 148 -37.54 19.23 -36.09
C MET A 148 -37.25 20.53 -35.32
N TYR A 149 -38.16 20.97 -34.45
CA TYR A 149 -37.91 22.13 -33.60
C TYR A 149 -36.75 21.91 -32.62
N ALA A 150 -36.64 20.72 -32.03
CA ALA A 150 -35.55 20.39 -31.12
C ALA A 150 -34.16 20.47 -31.81
N HIS A 151 -34.07 20.01 -33.06
CA HIS A 151 -32.85 20.17 -33.87
C HIS A 151 -32.58 21.63 -34.27
N LEU A 152 -33.62 22.39 -34.66
CA LEU A 152 -33.47 23.81 -35.03
C LEU A 152 -32.90 24.64 -33.87
N THR A 153 -33.47 24.49 -32.67
CA THR A 153 -32.99 25.18 -31.46
C THR A 153 -31.55 24.80 -31.12
N PHE A 154 -31.21 23.50 -31.18
CA PHE A 154 -29.85 23.02 -30.93
C PHE A 154 -28.81 23.62 -31.88
N PHE A 155 -29.07 23.64 -33.19
CA PHE A 155 -28.13 24.19 -34.16
C PHE A 155 -28.02 25.72 -34.09
N HIS A 156 -29.10 26.44 -33.79
CA HIS A 156 -29.08 27.88 -33.62
C HIS A 156 -28.18 28.28 -32.44
N GLN A 157 -28.46 27.73 -31.26
CA GLN A 157 -27.71 28.05 -30.03
C GLN A 157 -26.23 27.63 -30.13
N GLY A 158 -25.92 26.55 -30.85
CA GLY A 158 -24.54 26.18 -31.17
C GLY A 158 -23.84 27.18 -32.09
N TYR A 159 -24.54 27.66 -33.13
CA TYR A 159 -24.00 28.68 -34.04
C TYR A 159 -23.72 30.02 -33.35
N ASP A 160 -24.62 30.44 -32.45
CA ASP A 160 -24.47 31.68 -31.68
C ASP A 160 -23.18 31.62 -30.83
N LEU A 161 -23.01 30.54 -30.05
CA LEU A 161 -21.86 30.32 -29.18
C LEU A 161 -20.53 30.22 -29.94
N PHE A 162 -20.48 29.51 -31.07
CA PHE A 162 -19.28 29.47 -31.93
C PHE A 162 -19.03 30.79 -32.69
N SER A 163 -20.01 31.69 -32.76
CA SER A 163 -19.81 33.05 -33.27
C SER A 163 -19.24 33.98 -32.19
N GLU A 164 -19.70 33.84 -30.94
CA GLU A 164 -19.14 34.55 -29.77
C GLU A 164 -17.69 34.14 -29.46
N LEU A 165 -17.34 32.86 -29.60
CA LEU A 165 -15.97 32.36 -29.36
C LEU A 165 -14.96 32.71 -30.48
N ARG A 166 -15.43 33.17 -31.64
CA ARG A 166 -14.60 33.39 -32.83
C ARG A 166 -13.43 34.39 -32.63
N PRO A 167 -13.60 35.53 -31.92
CA PRO A 167 -12.49 36.46 -31.66
C PRO A 167 -11.42 35.86 -30.74
N TYR A 168 -11.82 35.08 -29.74
CA TYR A 168 -10.89 34.38 -28.85
C TYR A 168 -10.07 33.33 -29.59
N MET A 169 -10.69 32.55 -30.48
CA MET A 169 -9.98 31.58 -31.33
C MET A 169 -8.92 32.26 -32.22
N HIS A 170 -9.20 33.48 -32.71
CA HIS A 170 -8.26 34.25 -33.52
C HIS A 170 -7.08 34.78 -32.70
N ASP A 171 -7.32 35.34 -31.51
CA ASP A 171 -6.21 35.81 -30.65
C ASP A 171 -5.36 34.64 -30.13
N LEU A 172 -5.97 33.52 -29.75
CA LEU A 172 -5.26 32.30 -29.35
C LEU A 172 -4.33 31.79 -30.47
N GLY A 173 -4.77 31.81 -31.73
CA GLY A 173 -3.91 31.53 -32.88
C GLY A 173 -2.71 32.48 -32.95
N ALA A 174 -2.95 33.78 -32.83
CA ALA A 174 -1.90 34.79 -32.84
C ALA A 174 -0.95 34.69 -31.62
N GLN A 175 -1.41 34.18 -30.47
CA GLN A 175 -0.56 33.87 -29.31
C GLN A 175 0.35 32.66 -29.59
N LEU A 176 -0.19 31.58 -30.18
CA LEU A 176 0.58 30.39 -30.54
C LEU A 176 1.68 30.69 -31.57
N ASP A 177 1.40 31.53 -32.58
CA ASP A 177 2.40 31.98 -33.55
C ASP A 177 3.57 32.71 -32.87
N ARG A 178 3.30 33.58 -31.88
CA ARG A 178 4.34 34.29 -31.12
C ARG A 178 5.20 33.31 -30.30
N LEU A 179 4.56 32.40 -29.56
CA LEU A 179 5.25 31.38 -28.77
C LEU A 179 6.13 30.47 -29.63
N GLY A 180 5.69 30.14 -30.85
CA GLY A 180 6.49 29.37 -31.82
C GLY A 180 7.77 30.10 -32.27
N VAL A 181 7.70 31.42 -32.46
CA VAL A 181 8.87 32.26 -32.80
C VAL A 181 9.83 32.36 -31.62
N ASP A 182 9.32 32.60 -30.40
CA ASP A 182 10.15 32.73 -29.20
C ASP A 182 10.86 31.41 -28.86
N ALA A 183 10.16 30.27 -28.91
CA ALA A 183 10.77 28.95 -28.71
C ALA A 183 11.86 28.65 -29.76
N ALA A 184 11.65 29.05 -31.02
CA ALA A 184 12.66 28.91 -32.08
C ALA A 184 13.89 29.81 -31.85
N LYS A 185 13.73 30.97 -31.19
CA LYS A 185 14.82 31.86 -30.77
C LYS A 185 15.61 31.27 -29.60
N GLU A 186 14.94 30.88 -28.52
CA GLU A 186 15.58 30.28 -27.34
C GLU A 186 16.39 29.02 -27.71
N ARG A 187 15.82 28.17 -28.58
CA ARG A 187 16.50 26.99 -29.11
C ARG A 187 17.84 27.34 -29.78
N ARG A 188 17.88 28.34 -30.67
CA ARG A 188 19.12 28.77 -31.36
C ARG A 188 20.14 29.31 -30.37
N GLU A 189 19.71 30.08 -29.37
CA GLU A 189 20.61 30.56 -28.32
C GLU A 189 21.18 29.40 -27.48
N MET A 190 20.39 28.37 -27.20
CA MET A 190 20.82 27.17 -26.46
C MET A 190 21.80 26.32 -27.28
N GLU A 191 21.54 26.12 -28.58
CA GLU A 191 22.44 25.44 -29.52
C GLU A 191 23.79 26.19 -29.63
N GLN A 192 23.78 27.53 -29.66
CA GLN A 192 25.00 28.35 -29.63
C GLN A 192 25.76 28.25 -28.30
N LYS A 193 25.05 28.29 -27.16
CA LYS A 193 25.66 28.11 -25.82
C LYS A 193 26.32 26.73 -25.70
N HIS A 194 25.65 25.67 -26.15
CA HIS A 194 26.17 24.31 -26.17
C HIS A 194 27.44 24.16 -27.03
N SER A 195 27.43 24.68 -28.26
CA SER A 195 28.62 24.72 -29.13
C SER A 195 29.80 25.45 -28.48
N THR A 196 29.53 26.56 -27.79
CA THR A 196 30.54 27.35 -27.07
C THR A 196 31.16 26.60 -25.89
N ILE A 197 30.39 25.74 -25.20
CA ILE A 197 30.89 24.89 -24.11
C ILE A 197 31.76 23.78 -24.67
N GLN A 198 31.30 23.06 -25.70
CA GLN A 198 32.08 21.99 -26.34
C GLN A 198 33.45 22.48 -26.83
N GLN A 199 33.53 23.69 -27.40
CA GLN A 199 34.81 24.29 -27.83
C GLN A 199 35.78 24.59 -26.67
N LYS A 200 35.26 24.84 -25.46
CA LYS A 200 36.09 25.08 -24.26
C LYS A 200 36.58 23.78 -23.64
N ASP A 201 35.71 22.77 -23.52
CA ASP A 201 36.06 21.51 -22.86
C ASP A 201 37.20 20.76 -23.57
N PHE A 202 37.29 20.87 -24.90
CA PHE A 202 38.42 20.33 -25.69
C PHE A 202 39.76 21.07 -25.48
N SER A 203 39.76 22.24 -24.83
CA SER A 203 40.97 23.05 -24.58
C SER A 203 41.45 23.02 -23.13
N SER A 204 40.67 22.41 -22.21
CA SER A 204 40.87 22.50 -20.77
C SER A 204 41.67 21.33 -20.19
N ASP A 205 42.98 21.29 -20.47
CA ASP A 205 43.93 20.82 -19.46
C ASP A 205 44.31 22.00 -18.56
N ASP A 206 44.43 21.77 -17.26
CA ASP A 206 44.75 22.78 -16.23
C ASP A 206 43.93 24.09 -16.17
N THR A 207 42.59 24.03 -16.30
CA THR A 207 41.73 25.11 -15.75
C THR A 207 41.75 25.07 -14.21
N LYS A 208 42.77 25.73 -13.66
CA LYS A 208 42.85 26.41 -12.35
C LYS A 208 41.79 25.96 -11.30
N LEU A 209 42.19 25.06 -10.40
CA LEU A 209 41.40 24.62 -9.24
C LEU A 209 41.22 25.75 -8.20
N GLU A 210 40.26 26.64 -8.44
CA GLU A 210 39.91 27.74 -7.53
C GLU A 210 39.04 27.25 -6.36
N TYR A 211 39.69 26.82 -5.29
CA TYR A 211 39.07 26.82 -3.96
C TYR A 211 39.06 28.27 -3.45
N ASN A 212 37.90 28.78 -3.03
CA ASN A 212 37.75 30.18 -2.60
C ASN A 212 37.20 30.22 -1.17
N VAL A 213 38.03 30.69 -0.24
CA VAL A 213 37.68 30.78 1.19
C VAL A 213 36.61 31.84 1.44
N ASP A 214 36.55 32.87 0.59
CA ASP A 214 35.65 34.01 0.68
C ASP A 214 34.49 33.90 -0.33
N ALA A 215 34.10 32.67 -0.69
CA ALA A 215 33.01 32.42 -1.64
C ALA A 215 31.66 32.89 -1.08
N ALA A 216 30.92 33.70 -1.84
CA ALA A 216 29.66 34.32 -1.40
C ALA A 216 28.50 33.33 -1.10
N ASN A 217 28.68 32.04 -1.38
CA ASN A 217 27.76 30.95 -1.03
C ASN A 217 28.18 30.17 0.24
N GLY A 218 29.31 30.50 0.86
CA GLY A 218 29.85 29.81 2.04
C GLY A 218 30.51 28.45 1.76
N ILE A 219 30.71 28.07 0.49
CA ILE A 219 31.31 26.80 0.07
C ILE A 219 32.76 27.02 -0.36
N VAL A 220 33.72 26.55 0.44
CA VAL A 220 35.16 26.76 0.22
C VAL A 220 35.71 25.89 -0.90
N MET A 221 35.22 24.66 -1.00
CA MET A 221 35.54 23.68 -2.04
C MET A 221 34.44 22.61 -2.10
N GLU A 222 34.11 22.14 -3.29
CA GLU A 222 33.24 20.97 -3.48
C GLU A 222 33.74 20.06 -4.62
N GLY A 223 33.24 18.82 -4.68
CA GLY A 223 33.59 17.85 -5.71
C GLY A 223 33.51 16.40 -5.25
N TYR A 224 33.79 15.45 -6.14
CA TYR A 224 33.79 14.03 -5.81
C TYR A 224 35.06 13.58 -5.08
N LEU A 225 34.88 12.79 -4.01
CA LEU A 225 35.94 12.00 -3.37
C LEU A 225 35.44 10.57 -3.10
N PHE A 226 36.37 9.63 -2.98
CA PHE A 226 36.08 8.33 -2.38
C PHE A 226 36.35 8.37 -0.87
N LYS A 227 35.41 7.85 -0.08
CA LYS A 227 35.53 7.70 1.38
C LYS A 227 35.64 6.22 1.77
N ARG A 228 36.55 5.88 2.68
CA ARG A 228 36.58 4.54 3.31
C ARG A 228 35.50 4.42 4.38
N ALA A 229 34.82 3.28 4.41
CA ALA A 229 33.90 2.91 5.48
C ALA A 229 34.68 2.57 6.75
N SER A 230 34.07 2.87 7.90
CA SER A 230 34.63 2.58 9.23
C SER A 230 34.20 1.21 9.78
N ASN A 231 33.50 0.41 8.96
CA ASN A 231 33.09 -0.96 9.30
C ASN A 231 34.24 -1.94 9.06
N ALA A 232 34.08 -3.18 9.55
CA ALA A 232 35.09 -4.24 9.42
C ALA A 232 35.52 -4.50 7.95
N PHE A 233 34.59 -4.34 7.01
CA PHE A 233 34.79 -4.55 5.57
C PHE A 233 35.54 -3.40 4.85
N LYS A 234 35.77 -2.24 5.50
CA LYS A 234 36.59 -1.12 5.02
C LYS A 234 36.32 -0.66 3.56
N THR A 235 35.09 -0.78 3.08
CA THR A 235 34.73 -0.54 1.67
C THR A 235 34.86 0.93 1.25
N TRP A 236 35.16 1.20 -0.02
CA TRP A 236 35.37 2.56 -0.54
C TRP A 236 34.18 3.05 -1.36
N ASN A 237 33.71 4.26 -1.07
CA ASN A 237 32.45 4.81 -1.58
C ASN A 237 32.65 6.21 -2.17
N ARG A 238 32.35 6.42 -3.46
CA ARG A 238 32.36 7.75 -4.11
C ARG A 238 31.16 8.58 -3.65
N ARG A 239 31.36 9.82 -3.22
CA ARG A 239 30.32 10.77 -2.78
C ARG A 239 30.67 12.19 -3.22
N TRP A 240 29.68 13.08 -3.35
CA TRP A 240 29.94 14.51 -3.52
C TRP A 240 30.24 15.11 -2.15
N PHE A 241 31.38 15.76 -1.99
CA PHE A 241 31.80 16.43 -0.76
C PHE A 241 31.71 17.95 -0.93
N SER A 242 31.42 18.65 0.15
CA SER A 242 31.62 20.10 0.27
C SER A 242 32.25 20.47 1.61
N ILE A 243 33.05 21.54 1.60
CA ILE A 243 33.53 22.23 2.79
C ILE A 243 32.70 23.50 2.93
N GLN A 244 31.88 23.57 3.98
CA GLN A 244 30.92 24.66 4.19
C GLN A 244 30.76 24.93 5.68
N ASN A 245 30.68 26.20 6.09
CA ASN A 245 30.44 26.62 7.49
C ASN A 245 31.35 25.91 8.52
N ASN A 246 32.65 25.78 8.23
CA ASN A 246 33.64 25.05 9.03
C ASN A 246 33.36 23.55 9.25
N GLN A 247 32.50 22.95 8.44
CA GLN A 247 32.19 21.51 8.43
C GLN A 247 32.70 20.83 7.15
N LEU A 248 32.94 19.52 7.24
CA LEU A 248 33.11 18.65 6.07
C LEU A 248 31.88 17.74 5.96
N VAL A 249 31.17 17.82 4.83
CA VAL A 249 29.92 17.10 4.60
C VAL A 249 29.96 16.32 3.27
N TYR A 250 29.08 15.33 3.08
CA TYR A 250 28.86 14.70 1.78
C TYR A 250 27.37 14.45 1.46
N GLN A 251 27.07 14.33 0.17
CA GLN A 251 25.78 13.86 -0.39
C GLN A 251 25.97 12.52 -1.14
N LYS A 252 24.93 11.67 -1.20
CA LYS A 252 24.98 10.40 -1.98
C LYS A 252 24.40 10.61 -3.38
N LYS A 253 23.24 11.24 -3.48
CA LYS A 253 22.56 11.70 -4.69
C LYS A 253 22.46 13.24 -4.68
N PHE A 254 22.25 13.85 -5.85
CA PHE A 254 22.00 15.29 -5.98
C PHE A 254 20.70 15.66 -5.26
N LYS A 255 20.71 16.76 -4.48
CA LYS A 255 19.65 17.19 -3.54
C LYS A 255 19.47 16.34 -2.26
N ASP A 256 20.34 15.38 -1.94
CA ASP A 256 20.35 14.78 -0.60
C ASP A 256 20.63 15.84 0.49
N ASN A 257 20.09 15.64 1.70
CA ASN A 257 20.55 16.37 2.88
C ASN A 257 22.04 16.04 3.16
N PRO A 258 22.94 17.04 3.29
CA PRO A 258 24.36 16.78 3.52
C PRO A 258 24.61 16.00 4.82
N THR A 259 25.25 14.84 4.71
CA THR A 259 25.70 14.04 5.84
C THR A 259 26.98 14.64 6.41
N VAL A 260 26.94 15.11 7.65
CA VAL A 260 28.11 15.69 8.33
C VAL A 260 29.13 14.60 8.67
N VAL A 261 30.34 14.74 8.13
CA VAL A 261 31.48 13.85 8.39
C VAL A 261 32.29 14.37 9.57
N VAL A 262 32.50 15.69 9.59
CA VAL A 262 33.20 16.44 10.63
C VAL A 262 32.33 17.63 11.01
N GLU A 263 31.88 17.65 12.27
CA GLU A 263 30.99 18.68 12.84
C GLU A 263 31.71 20.01 13.11
N ASP A 264 33.02 19.98 13.34
CA ASP A 264 33.88 21.14 13.52
C ASP A 264 35.30 20.84 13.02
N LEU A 265 35.72 21.50 11.94
CA LEU A 265 37.06 21.35 11.39
C LEU A 265 38.16 21.89 12.32
N ARG A 266 37.89 22.84 13.23
CA ARG A 266 38.92 23.44 14.11
C ARG A 266 39.71 22.39 14.88
N LEU A 267 39.03 21.34 15.33
CA LEU A 267 39.63 20.28 16.16
C LEU A 267 40.32 19.19 15.32
N CYS A 268 40.47 19.37 14.01
CA CYS A 268 40.96 18.35 13.09
C CYS A 268 42.39 18.57 12.61
N THR A 269 43.03 17.47 12.21
CA THR A 269 44.33 17.47 11.52
C THR A 269 44.22 16.68 10.22
N VAL A 270 45.01 17.06 9.21
CA VAL A 270 45.06 16.36 7.92
C VAL A 270 46.38 15.63 7.78
N LYS A 271 46.33 14.30 7.68
CA LYS A 271 47.49 13.43 7.52
C LYS A 271 47.66 12.99 6.07
N HIS A 272 48.93 12.85 5.68
CA HIS A 272 49.33 12.14 4.48
C HIS A 272 49.29 10.62 4.77
N CYS A 273 48.92 9.83 3.76
CA CYS A 273 48.72 8.38 3.91
C CYS A 273 49.41 7.66 2.75
N GLU A 274 50.69 7.37 2.94
CA GLU A 274 51.55 6.74 1.93
C GLU A 274 51.56 5.21 2.06
N ASP A 275 51.43 4.69 3.29
CA ASP A 275 51.40 3.25 3.62
C ASP A 275 50.06 2.54 3.31
N ILE A 276 49.33 2.99 2.28
CA ILE A 276 47.99 2.47 1.94
C ILE A 276 47.93 2.09 0.46
N GLU A 277 47.39 0.90 0.18
CA GLU A 277 47.26 0.25 -1.15
C GLU A 277 46.68 1.13 -2.28
N ARG A 278 46.04 2.25 -1.94
CA ARG A 278 45.36 3.13 -2.89
C ARG A 278 46.09 4.46 -3.04
N ARG A 279 46.45 4.79 -4.27
CA ARG A 279 47.03 6.09 -4.63
C ARG A 279 46.08 7.25 -4.28
N PHE A 280 46.69 8.39 -3.97
CA PHE A 280 46.03 9.67 -3.69
C PHE A 280 45.16 9.73 -2.43
N CYS A 281 45.45 8.88 -1.42
CA CYS A 281 44.77 8.92 -0.13
C CYS A 281 45.24 10.06 0.78
N PHE A 282 44.35 10.49 1.68
CA PHE A 282 44.62 11.35 2.81
C PHE A 282 43.62 11.08 3.94
N GLU A 283 43.94 11.46 5.17
CA GLU A 283 43.09 11.23 6.34
C GLU A 283 42.80 12.53 7.09
N VAL A 284 41.53 12.80 7.37
CA VAL A 284 41.08 13.91 8.21
C VAL A 284 40.72 13.32 9.58
N VAL A 285 41.52 13.66 10.59
CA VAL A 285 41.42 13.12 11.96
C VAL A 285 40.84 14.16 12.88
N SER A 286 39.66 13.90 13.45
CA SER A 286 39.07 14.65 14.58
C SER A 286 39.29 13.90 15.91
N PRO A 287 38.97 14.50 17.07
CA PRO A 287 39.11 13.84 18.37
C PRO A 287 38.19 12.62 18.56
N THR A 288 37.12 12.50 17.76
CA THR A 288 36.08 11.46 17.90
C THR A 288 35.93 10.57 16.66
N LYS A 289 36.40 11.01 15.49
CA LYS A 289 36.21 10.34 14.19
C LYS A 289 37.47 10.51 13.35
N SER A 290 37.97 9.42 12.75
CA SER A 290 38.91 9.51 11.63
C SER A 290 38.20 9.22 10.31
N CYS A 291 38.40 10.08 9.31
CA CYS A 291 37.84 9.93 7.98
C CYS A 291 38.94 9.81 6.93
N MET A 292 39.02 8.64 6.31
CA MET A 292 39.97 8.36 5.24
C MET A 292 39.34 8.60 3.87
N LEU A 293 40.00 9.43 3.06
CA LEU A 293 39.53 9.96 1.78
C LEU A 293 40.56 9.68 0.68
N GLN A 294 40.09 9.68 -0.57
CA GLN A 294 40.90 9.47 -1.77
C GLN A 294 40.38 10.40 -2.88
N ALA A 295 41.30 11.14 -3.50
CA ALA A 295 41.04 12.00 -4.67
C ALA A 295 41.34 11.27 -5.99
N ASP A 296 40.82 11.76 -7.11
CA ASP A 296 41.03 11.16 -8.43
C ASP A 296 42.43 11.46 -9.04
N SER A 297 43.14 12.47 -8.54
CA SER A 297 44.49 12.83 -8.99
C SER A 297 45.33 13.48 -7.89
N GLU A 298 46.65 13.55 -8.07
CA GLU A 298 47.57 14.21 -7.12
C GLU A 298 47.32 15.72 -7.03
N LYS A 299 47.03 16.39 -8.15
CA LYS A 299 46.63 17.81 -8.18
C LYS A 299 45.38 18.04 -7.31
N LEU A 300 44.37 17.17 -7.45
CA LEU A 300 43.15 17.22 -6.63
C LEU A 300 43.45 16.89 -5.15
N ARG A 301 44.29 15.91 -4.86
CA ARG A 301 44.68 15.56 -3.47
C ARG A 301 45.30 16.76 -2.76
N GLN A 302 46.25 17.44 -3.40
CA GLN A 302 46.89 18.62 -2.82
C GLN A 302 45.91 19.79 -2.66
N ALA A 303 45.03 20.02 -3.63
CA ALA A 303 43.97 21.03 -3.53
C ALA A 303 43.03 20.76 -2.34
N TRP A 304 42.51 19.53 -2.20
CA TRP A 304 41.64 19.14 -1.10
C TRP A 304 42.33 19.23 0.27
N ILE A 305 43.56 18.74 0.40
CA ILE A 305 44.34 18.86 1.65
C ILE A 305 44.53 20.33 2.02
N LYS A 306 44.92 21.17 1.05
CA LYS A 306 45.17 22.60 1.26
C LYS A 306 43.89 23.36 1.61
N ALA A 307 42.76 23.03 0.97
CA ALA A 307 41.46 23.61 1.28
C ALA A 307 41.04 23.28 2.72
N VAL A 308 41.08 22.00 3.12
CA VAL A 308 40.78 21.58 4.50
C VAL A 308 41.73 22.25 5.51
N GLN A 309 43.04 22.26 5.26
CA GLN A 309 44.01 22.97 6.12
C GLN A 309 43.73 24.47 6.24
N THR A 310 43.31 25.11 5.15
CA THR A 310 42.98 26.55 5.14
C THR A 310 41.70 26.82 5.93
N SER A 311 40.66 25.99 5.78
CA SER A 311 39.43 26.09 6.58
C SER A 311 39.68 25.86 8.07
N ILE A 312 40.50 24.88 8.44
CA ILE A 312 40.96 24.69 9.83
C ILE A 312 41.59 25.98 10.36
N ALA A 313 42.55 26.54 9.61
CA ALA A 313 43.25 27.76 10.00
C ALA A 313 42.35 29.01 10.07
N THR A 314 41.34 29.14 9.19
CA THR A 314 40.36 30.24 9.22
C THR A 314 39.46 30.14 10.44
N ALA A 315 38.93 28.95 10.72
CA ALA A 315 38.04 28.71 11.85
C ALA A 315 38.73 28.93 13.22
N TYR A 316 40.06 28.81 13.29
CA TYR A 316 40.84 29.24 14.46
C TYR A 316 40.91 30.77 14.64
N ARG A 317 40.89 31.57 13.55
CA ARG A 317 41.01 33.05 13.60
C ARG A 317 39.70 33.74 14.01
N GLU A 318 38.55 33.16 13.66
CA GLU A 318 37.21 33.69 14.01
C GLU A 318 37.01 33.87 15.53
N LYS A 319 37.79 33.14 16.37
CA LYS A 319 37.72 33.24 17.83
C LYS A 319 38.38 34.50 18.41
N GLY A 320 38.95 35.38 17.59
CA GLY A 320 39.64 36.60 18.03
C GLY A 320 38.74 37.80 18.33
N ASP A 321 37.61 37.94 17.63
CA ASP A 321 36.90 39.23 17.49
C ASP A 321 35.55 39.29 18.27
N GLU A 322 35.05 38.14 18.73
CA GLU A 322 33.78 38.00 19.48
C GLU A 322 33.87 38.50 20.95
N SER A 323 35.06 38.84 21.45
CA SER A 323 35.30 39.03 22.90
C SER A 323 35.03 40.45 23.43
N GLU A 324 34.69 41.44 22.59
CA GLU A 324 34.55 42.86 23.02
C GLU A 324 33.14 43.47 22.84
N LYS A 325 32.11 42.70 22.43
CA LYS A 325 30.76 43.25 22.13
C LYS A 325 29.61 42.77 23.01
N LEU A 326 29.90 42.14 24.15
CA LEU A 326 28.88 41.60 25.07
C LEU A 326 28.66 42.40 26.37
N GLU A 327 29.09 43.67 26.42
CA GLU A 327 28.70 44.63 27.49
C GLU A 327 28.05 45.92 26.97
N LYS A 328 26.76 45.86 26.60
CA LYS A 328 25.79 46.95 26.89
C LYS A 328 24.33 46.59 26.55
N LYS A 329 23.44 47.06 27.45
CA LYS A 329 21.97 47.21 27.32
C LYS A 329 21.09 45.96 27.47
N SER A 330 20.91 45.56 28.73
CA SER A 330 19.55 45.51 29.30
C SER A 330 19.11 46.95 29.70
N SER A 331 17.86 47.34 29.97
CA SER A 331 16.65 46.56 30.32
C SER A 331 15.39 47.20 29.63
N PRO A 332 14.12 47.21 30.15
CA PRO A 332 12.95 46.91 29.30
C PRO A 332 11.85 48.02 29.25
N SER A 333 10.76 47.78 28.49
CA SER A 333 9.35 48.29 28.62
C SER A 333 8.63 48.26 27.26
N THR A 334 7.31 48.12 27.08
CA THR A 334 6.17 47.58 27.87
C THR A 334 4.95 47.43 26.94
N GLY A 335 4.17 46.34 27.05
CA GLY A 335 2.83 46.19 26.44
C GLY A 335 2.80 45.74 24.96
N SER A 336 1.69 45.19 24.44
CA SER A 336 0.44 44.81 25.12
C SER A 336 -0.41 43.79 24.32
N LEU A 337 -1.10 42.90 25.04
CA LEU A 337 -2.28 42.08 24.65
C LEU A 337 -2.19 41.07 23.47
N GLU A 338 -2.47 39.80 23.83
CA GLU A 338 -3.41 38.85 23.16
C GLU A 338 -3.18 38.38 21.71
N SER A 339 -3.67 37.20 21.27
CA SER A 339 -4.06 35.94 21.94
C SER A 339 -4.19 34.87 20.84
N GLY A 340 -3.93 33.59 21.13
CA GLY A 340 -4.17 32.51 20.17
C GLY A 340 -3.28 31.28 20.36
N SER A 341 -3.87 30.17 20.81
CA SER A 341 -3.25 28.85 20.80
C SER A 341 -3.75 28.05 19.60
N GLU A 342 -2.88 27.74 18.65
CA GLU A 342 -3.15 26.72 17.64
C GLU A 342 -2.15 25.56 17.75
N SER A 343 -2.65 24.34 17.50
CA SER A 343 -1.90 23.10 17.64
C SER A 343 -1.41 22.60 16.28
N LYS A 344 -0.39 21.73 16.33
CA LYS A 344 0.09 20.85 15.24
C LYS A 344 -0.81 20.76 13.99
N GLU A 345 -0.26 21.12 12.83
CA GLU A 345 -0.15 20.21 11.66
C GLU A 345 0.66 20.84 10.51
N LYS A 346 1.96 20.51 10.42
CA LYS A 346 2.77 20.56 9.18
C LYS A 346 4.14 19.88 9.34
N LEU A 347 4.61 19.32 8.23
CA LEU A 347 6.00 18.93 7.94
C LEU A 347 6.61 17.70 8.67
N LEU A 348 5.96 16.53 8.58
CA LEU A 348 6.52 15.23 9.01
C LEU A 348 7.09 14.40 7.84
N LYS A 349 8.28 14.76 7.32
CA LYS A 349 9.12 13.84 6.52
C LYS A 349 10.60 14.23 6.65
N GLY A 350 11.27 13.68 7.67
CA GLY A 350 12.69 13.99 7.97
C GLY A 350 13.15 13.73 9.41
N GLU A 351 12.24 13.39 10.33
CA GLU A 351 12.60 13.09 11.72
C GLU A 351 13.55 11.89 11.85
N SER A 352 14.58 12.05 12.68
CA SER A 352 15.50 10.97 13.06
C SER A 352 14.80 9.86 13.85
N ALA A 353 15.36 8.65 13.85
CA ALA A 353 14.86 7.52 14.64
C ALA A 353 14.73 7.89 16.13
N LEU A 354 15.69 8.66 16.64
CA LEU A 354 15.67 9.26 17.97
C LEU A 354 14.41 10.10 18.23
N GLN A 355 14.10 11.08 17.38
CA GLN A 355 12.93 11.95 17.54
C GLN A 355 11.62 11.14 17.49
N ARG A 356 11.48 10.28 16.49
CA ARG A 356 10.27 9.44 16.28
C ARG A 356 9.98 8.51 17.46
N VAL A 357 11.01 7.99 18.12
CA VAL A 357 10.87 7.12 19.29
C VAL A 357 10.71 7.94 20.59
N GLN A 358 11.37 9.10 20.74
CA GLN A 358 11.23 9.95 21.93
C GLN A 358 9.86 10.62 22.05
N CYS A 359 9.12 10.81 20.95
CA CYS A 359 7.74 11.35 20.94
C CYS A 359 6.66 10.41 21.51
N ILE A 360 7.02 9.18 21.92
CA ILE A 360 6.10 8.15 22.43
C ILE A 360 6.01 8.23 23.98
N GLY A 361 4.89 7.79 24.55
CA GLY A 361 4.65 7.73 26.00
C GLY A 361 5.82 7.13 26.80
N GLY A 362 6.33 7.89 27.75
CA GLY A 362 7.43 7.53 28.64
C GLY A 362 8.83 7.48 27.99
N ASN A 363 8.96 7.60 26.67
CA ASN A 363 10.23 7.39 25.98
C ASN A 363 11.22 8.57 26.13
N ILE A 364 10.78 9.71 26.66
CA ILE A 364 11.61 10.87 27.01
C ILE A 364 12.55 10.62 28.21
N ALA A 365 12.32 9.54 28.97
CA ALA A 365 13.13 9.12 30.10
C ALA A 365 13.47 7.63 30.01
N CYS A 366 14.60 7.21 30.58
CA CYS A 366 15.01 5.81 30.60
C CYS A 366 13.99 4.93 31.34
N CYS A 367 13.58 3.83 30.70
CA CYS A 367 12.54 2.92 31.18
C CYS A 367 12.69 2.51 32.66
N ASP A 368 13.92 2.25 33.11
CA ASP A 368 14.19 1.61 34.42
C ASP A 368 14.66 2.56 35.51
N CYS A 369 15.40 3.62 35.16
CA CYS A 369 15.97 4.56 36.16
C CYS A 369 15.51 6.01 36.03
N GLY A 370 14.60 6.32 35.10
CA GLY A 370 14.04 7.66 34.93
C GLY A 370 15.00 8.74 34.41
N LEU A 371 16.26 8.42 34.09
CA LEU A 371 17.21 9.38 33.53
C LEU A 371 16.71 9.89 32.18
N ALA A 372 16.49 11.20 32.08
CA ALA A 372 16.03 11.90 30.89
C ALA A 372 16.94 11.68 29.66
N ASP A 373 16.35 11.89 28.48
CA ASP A 373 17.02 11.88 27.18
C ASP A 373 17.76 10.56 26.81
N PRO A 374 17.08 9.40 26.87
CA PRO A 374 17.68 8.12 26.51
C PRO A 374 18.07 8.06 25.02
N ARG A 375 19.29 7.60 24.73
CA ARG A 375 19.86 7.46 23.37
C ARG A 375 20.02 5.99 22.91
N TRP A 376 19.49 5.04 23.67
CA TRP A 376 19.48 3.61 23.34
C TRP A 376 18.07 3.04 23.45
N ALA A 377 17.85 1.86 22.89
CA ALA A 377 16.59 1.13 22.95
C ALA A 377 16.82 -0.38 22.99
N SER A 378 15.87 -1.13 23.57
CA SER A 378 15.83 -2.60 23.48
C SER A 378 14.74 -3.03 22.52
N ILE A 379 15.13 -3.49 21.32
CA ILE A 379 14.25 -3.60 20.15
C ILE A 379 13.26 -4.76 20.23
N ASN A 380 13.50 -5.76 21.08
CA ASN A 380 12.55 -6.83 21.37
C ASN A 380 11.56 -6.47 22.50
N LEU A 381 11.87 -5.44 23.30
CA LEU A 381 11.05 -5.01 24.44
C LEU A 381 10.25 -3.73 24.14
N GLY A 382 10.62 -2.94 23.12
CA GLY A 382 9.91 -1.70 22.76
C GLY A 382 10.23 -0.48 23.64
N ILE A 383 11.35 -0.51 24.38
CA ILE A 383 11.71 0.47 25.43
C ILE A 383 12.94 1.32 25.09
N THR A 384 13.05 2.52 25.66
CA THR A 384 14.23 3.40 25.59
C THR A 384 15.07 3.38 26.89
N LEU A 385 16.39 3.47 26.73
CA LEU A 385 17.39 3.25 27.77
C LEU A 385 18.47 4.34 27.77
N CYS A 386 18.94 4.74 28.95
CA CYS A 386 20.17 5.53 29.10
C CYS A 386 21.41 4.65 28.93
N ILE A 387 22.61 5.26 28.88
CA ILE A 387 23.86 4.52 28.60
C ILE A 387 24.10 3.36 29.56
N GLU A 388 23.91 3.57 30.87
CA GLU A 388 24.19 2.59 31.91
C GLU A 388 23.19 1.44 31.92
N CYS A 389 21.89 1.73 31.85
CA CYS A 389 20.85 0.70 31.75
C CYS A 389 20.98 -0.07 30.42
N SER A 390 21.38 0.58 29.32
CA SER A 390 21.71 -0.11 28.07
C SER A 390 22.90 -1.07 28.21
N GLY A 391 23.88 -0.75 29.07
CA GLY A 391 25.00 -1.62 29.40
C GLY A 391 24.60 -2.84 30.23
N ILE A 392 23.68 -2.66 31.18
CA ILE A 392 23.07 -3.75 31.97
C ILE A 392 22.21 -4.66 31.07
N HIS A 393 21.37 -4.08 30.22
CA HIS A 393 20.57 -4.84 29.26
C HIS A 393 21.43 -5.69 28.30
N ARG A 394 22.65 -5.23 27.97
CA ARG A 394 23.64 -6.05 27.24
C ARG A 394 24.23 -7.19 28.07
N SER A 395 24.41 -7.05 29.39
CA SER A 395 24.93 -8.13 30.26
C SER A 395 23.88 -9.21 30.60
N LEU A 396 22.59 -8.96 30.35
CA LEU A 396 21.56 -10.01 30.38
C LEU A 396 21.67 -11.00 29.21
N GLY A 397 22.19 -10.55 28.06
CA GLY A 397 22.28 -11.34 26.83
C GLY A 397 21.07 -11.24 25.91
N VAL A 398 21.28 -11.63 24.65
CA VAL A 398 20.35 -11.36 23.52
C VAL A 398 19.00 -12.08 23.59
N HIS A 399 18.86 -13.06 24.49
CA HIS A 399 17.60 -13.77 24.76
C HIS A 399 16.64 -12.98 25.66
N PHE A 400 17.15 -12.01 26.42
CA PHE A 400 16.34 -11.10 27.24
C PHE A 400 16.23 -9.71 26.61
N SER A 401 17.33 -9.17 26.09
CA SER A 401 17.36 -7.80 25.56
C SER A 401 18.31 -7.62 24.38
N LYS A 402 17.79 -7.02 23.30
CA LYS A 402 18.50 -6.72 22.06
C LYS A 402 18.72 -5.21 21.92
N VAL A 403 19.84 -4.72 22.43
CA VAL A 403 20.11 -3.27 22.54
C VAL A 403 20.65 -2.68 21.23
N ARG A 404 20.09 -1.52 20.83
CA ARG A 404 20.53 -0.63 19.75
C ARG A 404 20.68 0.82 20.24
N SER A 405 21.41 1.64 19.51
CA SER A 405 21.49 3.09 19.69
C SER A 405 20.50 3.80 18.77
N LEU A 406 19.79 4.81 19.30
CA LEU A 406 18.88 5.65 18.53
C LEU A 406 19.62 6.70 17.67
N THR A 407 20.93 6.85 17.84
CA THR A 407 21.76 7.86 17.16
C THR A 407 22.97 7.31 16.39
N LEU A 408 23.45 6.10 16.73
CA LEU A 408 24.65 5.51 16.12
C LEU A 408 24.36 4.31 15.20
N ASP A 409 23.27 3.57 15.44
CA ASP A 409 22.88 2.44 14.60
C ASP A 409 21.96 2.88 13.44
N THR A 410 21.97 2.14 12.34
CA THR A 410 20.97 2.29 11.26
C THR A 410 19.72 1.50 11.63
N TRP A 411 18.53 2.07 11.38
CA TRP A 411 17.24 1.50 11.75
C TRP A 411 16.46 1.04 10.52
N GLU A 412 15.98 -0.20 10.55
CA GLU A 412 15.03 -0.73 9.57
C GLU A 412 13.64 -0.07 9.79
N PRO A 413 12.89 0.32 8.74
CA PRO A 413 11.59 0.98 8.89
C PRO A 413 10.58 0.22 9.75
N GLU A 414 10.57 -1.11 9.63
CA GLU A 414 9.73 -2.05 10.37
C GLU A 414 10.06 -2.02 11.87
N LEU A 415 11.36 -1.99 12.19
CA LEU A 415 11.90 -1.94 13.54
C LEU A 415 11.68 -0.57 14.21
N LEU A 416 11.76 0.51 13.43
CA LEU A 416 11.44 1.85 13.88
C LEU A 416 9.93 2.01 14.15
N LYS A 417 9.08 1.41 13.30
CA LYS A 417 7.64 1.37 13.52
C LYS A 417 7.27 0.57 14.77
N LEU A 418 7.92 -0.57 15.02
CA LEU A 418 7.76 -1.35 16.26
C LEU A 418 8.04 -0.50 17.52
N MET A 419 9.11 0.29 17.52
CA MET A 419 9.44 1.19 18.63
C MET A 419 8.43 2.34 18.83
N CYS A 420 7.62 2.66 17.81
CA CYS A 420 6.56 3.65 17.88
C CYS A 420 5.21 3.11 18.39
N GLU A 421 5.04 1.78 18.51
CA GLU A 421 3.75 1.15 18.85
C GLU A 421 3.69 0.56 20.29
N LEU A 422 4.83 0.50 21.01
CA LEU A 422 4.90 0.05 22.41
C LEU A 422 5.21 1.20 23.39
N GLY A 423 6.50 1.56 23.55
CA GLY A 423 6.94 2.61 24.44
C GLY A 423 7.01 2.24 25.93
N ASN A 424 7.74 3.05 26.69
CA ASN A 424 8.05 2.80 28.10
C ASN A 424 6.80 2.76 28.99
N ASP A 425 5.78 3.57 28.73
CA ASP A 425 4.57 3.60 29.58
C ASP A 425 3.78 2.29 29.50
N VAL A 426 3.66 1.69 28.30
CA VAL A 426 3.01 0.38 28.10
C VAL A 426 3.83 -0.72 28.79
N ILE A 427 5.15 -0.73 28.59
CA ILE A 427 6.01 -1.78 29.12
C ILE A 427 6.16 -1.66 30.64
N ASN A 428 6.18 -0.47 31.22
CA ASN A 428 6.14 -0.29 32.67
C ASN A 428 4.78 -0.68 33.26
N ARG A 429 3.64 -0.38 32.60
CA ARG A 429 2.32 -0.88 33.03
C ARG A 429 2.27 -2.40 33.15
N ILE A 430 2.98 -3.13 32.29
CA ILE A 430 3.07 -4.60 32.29
C ILE A 430 4.12 -5.11 33.30
N TYR A 431 5.37 -4.64 33.17
CA TYR A 431 6.53 -5.18 33.90
C TYR A 431 6.78 -4.54 35.28
N GLU A 432 6.07 -3.46 35.62
CA GLU A 432 6.15 -2.78 36.93
C GLU A 432 4.82 -2.79 37.69
N ALA A 433 3.80 -3.53 37.22
CA ALA A 433 2.42 -3.56 37.73
C ALA A 433 2.27 -3.74 39.26
N LYS A 434 3.22 -4.41 39.91
CA LYS A 434 3.26 -4.64 41.36
C LYS A 434 4.28 -3.80 42.14
N VAL A 435 5.10 -2.97 41.50
CA VAL A 435 6.20 -2.24 42.15
C VAL A 435 5.71 -1.42 43.36
N GLU A 436 4.65 -0.63 43.17
CA GLU A 436 4.02 0.15 44.24
C GLU A 436 3.43 -0.74 45.34
N ARG A 437 2.66 -1.79 44.96
CA ARG A 437 2.00 -2.70 45.91
C ARG A 437 3.01 -3.52 46.74
N MET A 438 4.20 -3.76 46.20
CA MET A 438 5.30 -4.44 46.89
C MET A 438 6.22 -3.47 47.66
N GLY A 439 5.96 -2.16 47.63
CA GLY A 439 6.79 -1.14 48.28
C GLY A 439 8.21 -1.02 47.70
N VAL A 440 8.44 -1.54 46.49
CA VAL A 440 9.76 -1.55 45.85
C VAL A 440 10.04 -0.16 45.29
N LYS A 441 11.16 0.44 45.68
CA LYS A 441 11.59 1.73 45.11
C LYS A 441 12.28 1.49 43.77
N LYS A 442 11.81 2.18 42.74
CA LYS A 442 12.45 2.23 41.42
C LYS A 442 13.77 3.01 41.53
N PRO A 443 14.90 2.51 41.01
CA PRO A 443 16.18 3.20 41.10
C PRO A 443 16.14 4.53 40.36
N GLN A 444 16.97 5.47 40.79
CA GLN A 444 17.01 6.85 40.32
C GLN A 444 18.22 7.10 39.41
N PRO A 445 18.32 8.26 38.72
CA PRO A 445 19.48 8.59 37.89
C PRO A 445 20.82 8.67 38.64
N GLY A 446 20.78 8.80 39.97
CA GLY A 446 21.93 8.73 40.89
C GLY A 446 22.09 7.40 41.64
N SER A 447 21.18 6.43 41.50
CA SER A 447 21.28 5.10 42.12
C SER A 447 22.51 4.35 41.62
N GLN A 448 23.10 3.49 42.46
CA GLN A 448 24.31 2.75 42.09
C GLN A 448 24.05 1.77 40.94
N ARG A 449 25.08 1.43 40.16
CA ARG A 449 24.94 0.50 39.04
C ARG A 449 24.40 -0.87 39.48
N GLN A 450 24.83 -1.38 40.64
CA GLN A 450 24.35 -2.66 41.17
C GLN A 450 22.84 -2.62 41.46
N GLU A 451 22.36 -1.57 42.14
CA GLU A 451 20.94 -1.35 42.45
C GLU A 451 20.07 -1.34 41.18
N ARG A 452 20.57 -0.73 40.09
CA ARG A 452 19.92 -0.77 38.77
C ARG A 452 19.95 -2.16 38.15
N GLU A 453 21.06 -2.88 38.26
CA GLU A 453 21.20 -4.23 37.70
C GLU A 453 20.28 -5.23 38.42
N ASP A 454 20.19 -5.16 39.75
CA ASP A 454 19.29 -5.97 40.55
C ASP A 454 17.82 -5.68 40.21
N TYR A 455 17.45 -4.40 40.05
CA TYR A 455 16.10 -4.00 39.63
C TYR A 455 15.76 -4.46 38.20
N ILE A 456 16.68 -4.29 37.24
CA ILE A 456 16.49 -4.70 35.83
C ILE A 456 16.39 -6.23 35.72
N ARG A 457 17.17 -6.99 36.50
CA ARG A 457 17.05 -8.46 36.61
C ARG A 457 15.71 -8.86 37.22
N ALA A 458 15.30 -8.24 38.33
CA ALA A 458 13.98 -8.47 38.95
C ALA A 458 12.82 -8.16 37.99
N LYS A 459 12.94 -7.09 37.20
CA LYS A 459 11.94 -6.65 36.22
C LYS A 459 11.79 -7.60 35.04
N TYR A 460 12.86 -7.87 34.27
CA TYR A 460 12.75 -8.61 33.00
C TYR A 460 13.11 -10.10 33.07
N VAL A 461 14.02 -10.49 33.97
CA VAL A 461 14.50 -11.89 34.09
C VAL A 461 13.64 -12.67 35.07
N GLU A 462 13.46 -12.16 36.30
CA GLU A 462 12.60 -12.79 37.32
C GLU A 462 11.10 -12.51 37.07
N ARG A 463 10.78 -11.43 36.36
CA ARG A 463 9.41 -10.93 36.11
C ARG A 463 8.63 -10.71 37.40
N LYS A 464 9.36 -10.26 38.42
CA LYS A 464 8.95 -10.21 39.83
C LYS A 464 7.75 -9.30 40.09
N PHE A 465 7.62 -8.25 39.29
CA PHE A 465 6.58 -7.22 39.45
C PHE A 465 5.39 -7.37 38.48
N VAL A 466 5.36 -8.44 37.66
CA VAL A 466 4.24 -8.72 36.74
C VAL A 466 3.02 -9.24 37.52
N GLU A 467 1.81 -8.83 37.12
CA GLU A 467 0.55 -9.25 37.75
C GLU A 467 0.19 -10.71 37.42
N ARG A 468 0.89 -11.67 38.03
CA ARG A 468 0.53 -13.11 37.95
C ARG A 468 -0.95 -13.33 38.28
N GLN A 469 -1.73 -13.80 37.31
CA GLN A 469 -3.06 -14.35 37.55
C GLN A 469 -2.98 -15.62 38.42
N PRO A 470 -3.98 -15.89 39.28
CA PRO A 470 -3.98 -17.09 40.11
C PRO A 470 -4.25 -18.35 39.28
N VAL A 471 -3.27 -19.25 39.22
CA VAL A 471 -3.42 -20.56 38.57
C VAL A 471 -4.10 -21.52 39.55
N SER A 472 -5.25 -22.07 39.15
CA SER A 472 -5.86 -23.20 39.85
C SER A 472 -5.08 -24.49 39.55
N VAL A 473 -4.52 -25.11 40.58
CA VAL A 473 -3.74 -26.35 40.44
C VAL A 473 -4.64 -27.56 40.69
N SER A 474 -4.84 -28.38 39.66
CA SER A 474 -5.30 -29.77 39.80
C SER A 474 -4.09 -30.73 39.84
N PRO A 475 -4.19 -31.89 40.52
CA PRO A 475 -3.05 -32.80 40.69
C PRO A 475 -2.72 -33.61 39.42
N PRO A 476 -1.49 -34.13 39.28
CA PRO A 476 -1.10 -34.99 38.17
C PRO A 476 -1.57 -36.43 38.38
N GLU A 477 -2.38 -36.97 37.47
CA GLU A 477 -2.73 -38.41 37.45
C GLU A 477 -1.75 -39.25 36.60
N HIS A 478 -1.72 -40.55 36.88
CA HIS A 478 -0.64 -41.45 36.50
C HIS A 478 -0.70 -41.99 35.07
N VAL A 479 0.49 -42.12 34.45
CA VAL A 479 0.69 -42.96 33.26
C VAL A 479 0.56 -44.44 33.64
N THR A 480 -0.45 -45.14 33.10
CA THR A 480 -0.52 -46.61 33.11
C THR A 480 -0.98 -47.14 31.75
N LYS A 481 -0.45 -48.28 31.32
CA LYS A 481 -0.79 -48.96 30.05
C LYS A 481 -1.95 -49.95 30.25
N VAL A 482 -2.71 -50.27 29.18
CA VAL A 482 -3.08 -51.63 28.67
C VAL A 482 -4.29 -51.56 27.69
N ARG A 483 -4.49 -52.63 26.91
CA ARG A 483 -5.43 -52.85 25.76
C ARG A 483 -5.69 -54.39 25.71
N PRO A 484 -6.75 -55.00 25.11
CA PRO A 484 -8.03 -54.53 24.50
C PRO A 484 -9.32 -55.26 25.05
N GLN A 485 -10.47 -55.08 24.36
CA GLN A 485 -11.45 -56.11 23.91
C GLN A 485 -12.63 -56.60 24.81
N SER A 486 -13.85 -56.16 24.46
CA SER A 486 -15.05 -56.94 23.98
C SER A 486 -16.11 -55.91 23.52
N GLN A 487 -17.03 -56.07 22.55
CA GLN A 487 -17.98 -57.13 22.18
C GLN A 487 -18.97 -57.50 23.31
N GLU A 488 -20.30 -57.56 23.13
CA GLU A 488 -21.24 -57.13 22.05
C GLU A 488 -22.61 -56.78 22.75
N GLU A 489 -23.85 -56.65 22.23
CA GLU A 489 -24.56 -56.92 20.96
C GLU A 489 -25.89 -56.08 20.91
N ASN A 490 -26.56 -56.02 19.74
CA ASN A 490 -27.99 -55.67 19.52
C ASN A 490 -28.47 -54.20 19.74
N MET A 491 -29.36 -53.61 18.94
CA MET A 491 -30.14 -54.02 17.73
C MET A 491 -30.52 -52.71 16.96
N TYR A 492 -31.14 -52.64 15.78
CA TYR A 492 -31.89 -53.59 14.92
C TYR A 492 -31.74 -53.18 13.42
N ASN A 493 -32.65 -53.59 12.52
CA ASN A 493 -32.68 -53.23 11.07
C ASN A 493 -34.14 -52.89 10.63
N VAL A 494 -34.43 -51.96 9.70
CA VAL A 494 -34.26 -51.94 8.22
C VAL A 494 -35.06 -53.03 7.48
N PRO A 495 -35.91 -52.64 6.50
CA PRO A 495 -35.83 -53.14 5.10
C PRO A 495 -35.64 -51.97 4.09
N GLU A 496 -34.82 -52.00 3.03
CA GLU A 496 -34.71 -52.93 1.87
C GLU A 496 -35.79 -52.69 0.77
N LYS A 497 -35.57 -52.89 -0.55
CA LYS A 497 -34.53 -53.58 -1.38
C LYS A 497 -34.58 -53.00 -2.85
N SER A 498 -33.48 -52.67 -3.55
CA SER A 498 -32.75 -53.45 -4.59
C SER A 498 -33.46 -53.69 -5.96
N PRO A 499 -32.77 -54.08 -7.09
CA PRO A 499 -31.48 -53.59 -7.66
C PRO A 499 -31.42 -53.58 -9.25
N LEU A 500 -30.32 -53.02 -9.84
CA LEU A 500 -29.72 -53.36 -11.18
C LEU A 500 -30.58 -53.19 -12.49
N ALA A 501 -30.06 -53.02 -13.72
CA ALA A 501 -28.73 -52.67 -14.29
C ALA A 501 -28.91 -52.10 -15.74
N GLY A 502 -27.87 -51.49 -16.35
CA GLY A 502 -27.88 -51.08 -17.77
C GLY A 502 -26.57 -50.43 -18.26
N GLU A 503 -26.18 -50.70 -19.51
CA GLU A 503 -24.97 -50.23 -20.22
C GLU A 503 -25.24 -48.91 -21.00
N GLN A 504 -24.30 -48.14 -21.61
CA GLN A 504 -22.86 -48.30 -21.91
C GLN A 504 -22.16 -46.91 -22.12
N VAL A 505 -20.89 -46.77 -21.70
CA VAL A 505 -19.77 -45.92 -22.21
C VAL A 505 -20.05 -44.56 -22.93
N THR A 506 -19.53 -43.43 -22.40
CA THR A 506 -18.59 -42.49 -23.09
C THR A 506 -18.15 -41.27 -22.23
N ALA A 507 -17.02 -40.64 -22.64
CA ALA A 507 -16.58 -39.25 -22.36
C ALA A 507 -15.91 -38.87 -21.02
N SER A 508 -15.23 -37.72 -21.06
CA SER A 508 -14.18 -37.22 -20.15
C SER A 508 -14.66 -36.04 -19.27
N PRO A 509 -13.84 -35.44 -18.37
CA PRO A 509 -14.36 -34.65 -17.24
C PRO A 509 -14.70 -33.19 -17.57
N THR A 510 -15.53 -32.59 -16.73
CA THR A 510 -15.79 -31.14 -16.66
C THR A 510 -15.50 -30.62 -15.25
N ALA A 511 -14.70 -29.55 -15.16
CA ALA A 511 -14.49 -28.81 -13.92
C ALA A 511 -15.70 -27.93 -13.60
N VAL A 512 -15.98 -27.71 -12.31
CA VAL A 512 -16.96 -26.72 -11.86
C VAL A 512 -16.26 -25.37 -11.77
N ALA A 513 -16.53 -24.48 -12.72
CA ALA A 513 -16.00 -23.12 -12.71
C ALA A 513 -16.70 -22.26 -11.65
N VAL A 514 -15.92 -21.46 -10.92
CA VAL A 514 -16.43 -20.37 -10.09
C VAL A 514 -16.10 -19.06 -10.80
N SER A 515 -17.10 -18.20 -11.00
CA SER A 515 -16.93 -16.91 -11.66
C SER A 515 -15.94 -16.04 -10.88
N SER A 516 -14.98 -15.44 -11.58
CA SER A 516 -14.06 -14.44 -11.02
C SER A 516 -14.33 -13.11 -11.70
N ASP A 517 -14.93 -12.16 -10.98
CA ASP A 517 -15.11 -10.79 -11.47
C ASP A 517 -13.75 -10.07 -11.56
N GLU A 518 -13.58 -9.22 -12.58
CA GLU A 518 -12.37 -8.42 -12.79
C GLU A 518 -12.24 -7.27 -11.78
N VAL A 519 -11.91 -7.59 -10.53
CA VAL A 519 -11.41 -6.60 -9.58
C VAL A 519 -9.97 -6.27 -9.94
N ARG A 520 -9.80 -5.24 -10.77
CA ARG A 520 -8.51 -4.61 -11.09
C ARG A 520 -7.86 -4.08 -9.80
N ARG A 521 -7.02 -4.90 -9.16
CA ARG A 521 -6.37 -4.57 -7.89
C ARG A 521 -5.41 -3.38 -8.08
N GLU A 522 -5.75 -2.26 -7.45
CA GLU A 522 -4.83 -1.14 -7.28
C GLU A 522 -3.69 -1.54 -6.33
N SER A 523 -2.46 -1.12 -6.63
CA SER A 523 -1.31 -1.39 -5.76
C SER A 523 -1.40 -0.53 -4.49
N LEU A 524 -1.36 -1.17 -3.32
CA LEU A 524 -1.50 -0.51 -2.02
C LEU A 524 -0.16 0.01 -1.45
N PHE A 525 0.88 0.16 -2.28
CA PHE A 525 2.21 0.59 -1.85
C PHE A 525 2.81 1.65 -2.78
N CYS A 526 3.47 2.65 -2.19
CA CYS A 526 4.17 3.70 -2.92
C CYS A 526 5.48 3.19 -3.56
N PRO A 527 5.91 3.71 -4.73
CA PRO A 527 7.15 3.30 -5.39
C PRO A 527 8.40 3.35 -4.48
N ASP A 528 8.48 4.35 -3.58
CA ASP A 528 9.57 4.54 -2.62
C ASP A 528 9.85 3.30 -1.73
N GLU A 529 8.86 2.46 -1.46
CA GLU A 529 9.04 1.30 -0.56
C GLU A 529 9.68 0.10 -1.28
N LEU A 530 9.42 -0.08 -2.58
CA LEU A 530 10.02 -1.16 -3.38
C LEU A 530 11.53 -0.96 -3.57
N ASP A 531 11.96 0.27 -3.86
CA ASP A 531 13.39 0.65 -3.94
C ASP A 531 14.15 0.32 -2.64
N SER A 532 13.47 0.46 -1.49
CA SER A 532 14.01 0.06 -0.18
C SER A 532 14.09 -1.45 -0.02
N LEU A 533 13.08 -2.21 -0.48
CA LEU A 533 13.08 -3.68 -0.46
C LEU A 533 14.22 -4.27 -1.30
N PHE A 534 14.43 -3.78 -2.53
CA PHE A 534 15.43 -4.33 -3.45
C PHE A 534 16.89 -4.02 -3.06
N SER A 535 17.11 -3.02 -2.19
CA SER A 535 18.46 -2.64 -1.71
C SER A 535 19.24 -3.77 -1.01
N TYR A 536 18.55 -4.84 -0.58
CA TYR A 536 19.16 -6.06 -0.02
C TYR A 536 19.96 -6.89 -1.05
N PHE A 537 19.67 -6.76 -2.35
CA PHE A 537 20.26 -7.60 -3.40
C PHE A 537 21.40 -6.90 -4.19
N ASP A 538 21.60 -5.59 -4.02
CA ASP A 538 22.51 -4.81 -4.88
C ASP A 538 24.00 -4.95 -4.50
N THR A 539 24.60 -6.07 -4.91
CA THR A 539 26.04 -6.36 -4.74
C THR A 539 26.85 -6.34 -6.04
N SER A 540 26.22 -6.07 -7.20
CA SER A 540 26.88 -6.19 -8.52
C SER A 540 26.61 -5.00 -9.47
N SER A 541 27.01 -3.80 -9.06
CA SER A 541 26.90 -2.56 -9.86
C SER A 541 28.02 -2.38 -10.92
N LYS A 542 28.13 -3.33 -11.86
CA LYS A 542 28.88 -3.18 -13.14
C LYS A 542 28.16 -3.89 -14.29
N LEU A 543 28.09 -3.21 -15.45
CA LEU A 543 27.42 -3.65 -16.70
C LEU A 543 25.89 -3.82 -16.52
N ARG A 544 25.03 -2.93 -16.99
CA ARG A 544 25.08 -2.15 -18.25
C ARG A 544 24.42 -0.77 -18.11
N SER A 545 24.91 0.18 -18.90
CA SER A 545 24.07 1.27 -19.43
C SER A 545 23.71 0.92 -20.87
N ILE A 546 22.44 1.07 -21.25
CA ILE A 546 21.91 1.44 -22.58
C ILE A 546 20.38 1.33 -22.52
N ARG A 547 19.70 2.49 -22.59
CA ARG A 547 18.29 2.71 -22.99
C ARG A 547 17.19 2.03 -22.12
N ASN A 548 15.94 2.50 -22.12
CA ASN A 548 15.31 3.66 -22.78
C ASN A 548 14.48 4.45 -21.75
N ASN A 549 14.11 5.71 -22.06
CA ASN A 549 13.06 6.39 -21.30
C ASN A 549 11.69 5.97 -21.84
N ASP A 550 10.84 5.41 -20.97
CA ASP A 550 9.45 5.86 -20.88
C ASP A 550 8.99 5.69 -19.41
N SER A 551 8.16 6.60 -18.90
CA SER A 551 7.82 6.65 -17.48
C SER A 551 6.53 7.42 -17.20
N GLY A 552 5.40 6.73 -17.32
CA GLY A 552 4.07 7.27 -17.01
C GLY A 552 3.59 6.90 -15.60
N THR A 553 3.74 7.82 -14.65
CA THR A 553 2.97 7.89 -13.40
C THR A 553 2.92 9.37 -13.01
N GLN A 554 1.78 10.06 -12.91
CA GLN A 554 0.69 9.83 -11.95
C GLN A 554 1.19 9.60 -10.52
N HIS A 555 1.12 10.67 -9.72
CA HIS A 555 0.68 10.53 -8.34
C HIS A 555 -0.29 11.67 -8.03
N SER A 556 -1.46 11.31 -7.52
CA SER A 556 -2.39 12.26 -6.91
C SER A 556 -2.03 12.47 -5.43
N ALA A 557 -2.27 13.68 -4.97
CA ALA A 557 -2.21 14.19 -3.61
C ALA A 557 -3.01 15.52 -3.62
N ASP A 558 -3.71 15.95 -2.59
CA ASP A 558 -4.18 15.33 -1.33
C ASP A 558 -5.22 16.31 -0.74
N ASP A 559 -6.03 15.87 0.24
CA ASP A 559 -6.80 16.75 1.15
C ASP A 559 -7.87 17.68 0.48
N SER A 560 -8.78 18.37 1.18
CA SER A 560 -9.16 18.29 2.60
C SER A 560 -10.66 18.54 2.84
N ARG A 561 -11.03 18.62 4.12
CA ARG A 561 -12.39 18.76 4.68
C ARG A 561 -12.96 20.17 4.51
N GLU A 562 -14.28 20.27 4.44
CA GLU A 562 -15.01 21.40 5.05
C GLU A 562 -16.36 20.97 5.64
N HIS A 563 -17.03 21.85 6.40
CA HIS A 563 -17.96 21.45 7.48
C HIS A 563 -19.45 21.72 7.21
N LEU A 564 -20.28 20.76 7.64
CA LEU A 564 -21.64 20.90 8.20
C LEU A 564 -22.70 21.77 7.49
N ALA A 565 -23.74 21.09 6.98
CA ALA A 565 -25.13 21.45 7.31
C ALA A 565 -26.00 20.18 7.31
N ALA A 566 -26.76 19.91 8.38
CA ALA A 566 -27.56 18.70 8.53
C ALA A 566 -29.06 19.03 8.64
N THR A 567 -29.86 18.45 7.74
CA THR A 567 -31.33 18.47 7.80
C THR A 567 -31.87 17.08 7.49
N ILE A 568 -32.81 16.60 8.33
CA ILE A 568 -33.32 15.23 8.33
C ILE A 568 -34.59 15.12 7.49
N SER A 569 -34.71 14.09 6.61
CA SER A 569 -36.01 13.41 6.38
C SER A 569 -35.94 12.06 5.64
N THR A 570 -36.19 10.99 6.41
CA THR A 570 -37.05 9.81 6.13
C THR A 570 -36.95 8.96 4.84
N ASN A 571 -37.15 7.64 5.07
CA ASN A 571 -37.63 6.58 4.15
C ASN A 571 -36.65 6.00 3.11
N SER A 572 -36.60 4.67 2.87
CA SER A 572 -37.33 3.56 3.50
C SER A 572 -36.75 2.16 3.17
N LEU A 573 -36.59 1.32 4.21
CA LEU A 573 -36.74 -0.15 4.26
C LEU A 573 -36.17 -1.05 3.12
N TYR A 574 -35.29 -1.99 3.50
CA TYR A 574 -35.75 -3.36 3.83
C TYR A 574 -34.77 -4.07 4.79
N GLU A 575 -35.29 -4.79 5.79
CA GLU A 575 -34.51 -5.68 6.68
C GLU A 575 -34.84 -7.15 6.40
N PRO A 576 -34.06 -8.09 6.94
CA PRO A 576 -34.61 -9.26 7.60
C PRO A 576 -34.35 -9.20 9.12
N GLU A 577 -35.39 -9.47 9.90
CA GLU A 577 -35.41 -9.29 11.36
C GLU A 577 -34.48 -10.26 12.12
N GLY A 578 -33.93 -9.81 13.26
CA GLY A 578 -33.14 -10.64 14.17
C GLY A 578 -33.74 -10.74 15.57
N GLU A 579 -33.47 -11.84 16.28
CA GLU A 579 -33.80 -11.96 17.70
C GLU A 579 -32.79 -11.20 18.57
N LYS A 580 -33.26 -10.18 19.29
CA LYS A 580 -32.48 -9.45 20.30
C LYS A 580 -32.49 -10.20 21.63
N ARG A 581 -31.37 -10.19 22.36
CA ARG A 581 -31.37 -10.26 23.84
C ARG A 581 -30.23 -9.46 24.46
N ASP A 582 -30.64 -8.43 25.18
CA ASP A 582 -30.08 -7.81 26.38
C ASP A 582 -28.56 -7.66 26.54
N SER A 583 -28.14 -6.40 26.45
CA SER A 583 -26.93 -5.90 27.11
C SER A 583 -27.04 -6.01 28.63
N SER A 584 -26.57 -7.11 29.21
CA SER A 584 -26.29 -7.23 30.64
C SER A 584 -24.99 -8.00 30.88
N ALA A 585 -24.32 -7.72 32.01
CA ALA A 585 -22.90 -8.04 32.15
C ALA A 585 -22.62 -9.52 32.47
N PHE A 586 -21.93 -10.20 31.55
CA PHE A 586 -21.09 -11.36 31.85
C PHE A 586 -19.77 -11.28 31.07
N HIS A 587 -18.70 -10.81 31.73
CA HIS A 587 -17.35 -11.23 31.37
C HIS A 587 -17.16 -12.66 31.87
N ASP A 588 -17.34 -13.65 30.98
CA ASP A 588 -17.00 -15.04 31.27
C ASP A 588 -15.47 -15.20 31.25
N SER A 589 -14.84 -14.87 32.38
CA SER A 589 -13.38 -14.83 32.58
C SER A 589 -12.75 -16.23 32.61
N LYS A 590 -12.90 -16.99 31.53
CA LYS A 590 -12.14 -18.21 31.27
C LYS A 590 -10.68 -17.83 31.02
N GLN A 591 -9.85 -18.04 32.04
CA GLN A 591 -8.43 -17.73 32.04
C GLN A 591 -7.74 -18.34 30.82
N LEU A 592 -7.28 -17.49 29.92
CA LEU A 592 -6.68 -17.90 28.66
C LEU A 592 -5.21 -18.26 28.89
N HIS A 593 -4.76 -19.41 28.41
CA HIS A 593 -3.35 -19.81 28.47
C HIS A 593 -2.47 -18.72 27.79
N PRO A 594 -1.35 -18.25 28.39
CA PRO A 594 -0.58 -17.14 27.83
C PRO A 594 -0.13 -17.35 26.38
N GLY A 595 0.19 -18.59 25.98
CA GLY A 595 0.48 -18.92 24.58
C GLY A 595 -0.71 -18.66 23.62
N LEU A 596 -1.94 -18.90 24.08
CA LEU A 596 -3.17 -18.65 23.32
C LEU A 596 -3.56 -17.15 23.33
N GLN A 597 -3.22 -16.40 24.39
CA GLN A 597 -3.29 -14.93 24.40
C GLN A 597 -2.35 -14.35 23.34
N LEU A 598 -1.07 -14.76 23.34
CA LEU A 598 -0.08 -14.34 22.34
C LEU A 598 -0.50 -14.70 20.91
N TYR A 599 -1.08 -15.89 20.72
CA TYR A 599 -1.58 -16.38 19.44
C TYR A 599 -2.72 -15.50 18.87
N ARG A 600 -3.70 -15.11 19.70
CA ARG A 600 -4.81 -14.22 19.27
C ARG A 600 -4.33 -12.80 19.05
N ALA A 601 -3.58 -12.23 19.99
CA ALA A 601 -3.04 -10.87 19.89
C ALA A 601 -2.14 -10.68 18.65
N ALA A 602 -1.43 -11.74 18.20
CA ALA A 602 -0.65 -11.73 16.97
C ALA A 602 -1.52 -11.55 15.70
N TYR A 603 -2.69 -12.20 15.63
CA TYR A 603 -3.66 -12.05 14.54
C TYR A 603 -4.36 -10.68 14.60
N GLU A 604 -4.77 -10.28 15.81
CA GLU A 604 -5.47 -9.01 16.11
C GLU A 604 -4.55 -7.78 16.04
N LYS A 605 -3.23 -7.98 15.86
CA LYS A 605 -2.18 -6.96 15.69
C LYS A 605 -1.85 -6.15 16.95
N ASN A 606 -2.26 -6.63 18.13
CA ASN A 606 -2.18 -5.89 19.39
C ASN A 606 -0.84 -6.14 20.12
N LEU A 607 0.18 -5.34 19.80
CA LEU A 607 1.52 -5.43 20.40
C LEU A 607 1.55 -5.33 21.95
N PRO A 608 0.82 -4.41 22.61
CA PRO A 608 0.67 -4.41 24.07
C PRO A 608 0.28 -5.77 24.66
N ASP A 609 -0.77 -6.41 24.14
CA ASP A 609 -1.25 -7.71 24.64
C ASP A 609 -0.25 -8.84 24.32
N MET A 610 0.46 -8.76 23.19
CA MET A 610 1.56 -9.68 22.89
C MET A 610 2.72 -9.53 23.89
N ALA A 611 3.06 -8.30 24.30
CA ALA A 611 4.08 -8.03 25.30
C ALA A 611 3.65 -8.47 26.71
N GLU A 612 2.38 -8.35 27.05
CA GLU A 612 1.80 -8.85 28.30
C GLU A 612 1.78 -10.38 28.35
N ALA A 613 1.34 -11.04 27.28
CA ALA A 613 1.38 -12.50 27.17
C ALA A 613 2.83 -13.03 27.31
N LEU A 614 3.80 -12.40 26.63
CA LEU A 614 5.21 -12.72 26.80
C LEU A 614 5.69 -12.49 28.24
N ALA A 615 5.26 -11.42 28.93
CA ALA A 615 5.58 -11.17 30.34
C ALA A 615 5.03 -12.28 31.25
N HIS A 616 3.79 -12.74 31.02
CA HIS A 616 3.17 -13.86 31.72
C HIS A 616 3.78 -15.23 31.42
N GLY A 617 4.72 -15.33 30.46
CA GLY A 617 5.43 -16.58 30.17
C GLY A 617 4.89 -17.36 28.98
N ALA A 618 4.18 -16.70 28.05
CA ALA A 618 3.90 -17.29 26.75
C ALA A 618 5.21 -17.72 26.05
N ASP A 619 5.24 -18.94 25.54
CA ASP A 619 6.27 -19.33 24.56
C ASP A 619 5.98 -18.61 23.24
N VAL A 620 6.98 -17.89 22.72
CA VAL A 620 6.92 -17.21 21.42
C VAL A 620 6.73 -18.18 20.25
N ASN A 621 7.07 -19.46 20.46
CA ASN A 621 6.88 -20.58 19.53
C ASN A 621 5.69 -21.48 19.91
N TRP A 622 4.79 -21.04 20.80
CA TRP A 622 3.64 -21.85 21.23
C TRP A 622 2.81 -22.33 20.03
N VAL A 623 2.30 -23.56 20.11
CA VAL A 623 1.64 -24.25 19.01
C VAL A 623 0.17 -24.49 19.37
N ASN A 624 -0.76 -23.91 18.60
CA ASN A 624 -2.17 -24.17 18.78
C ASN A 624 -2.52 -25.56 18.21
N THR A 625 -2.72 -26.55 19.10
CA THR A 625 -3.02 -27.93 18.72
C THR A 625 -4.43 -28.12 18.16
N GLU A 626 -5.36 -27.22 18.48
CA GLU A 626 -6.73 -27.21 17.96
C GLU A 626 -6.76 -26.58 16.56
N GLU A 627 -6.03 -25.49 16.36
CA GLU A 627 -5.91 -24.80 15.06
C GLU A 627 -4.62 -25.18 14.33
N LYS A 628 -4.61 -26.38 13.70
CA LYS A 628 -3.66 -26.74 12.63
C LYS A 628 -2.17 -26.66 13.02
N LYS A 629 -1.82 -26.68 14.30
CA LYS A 629 -0.44 -26.42 14.80
C LYS A 629 0.15 -25.10 14.30
N ALA A 630 -0.68 -24.08 14.10
CA ALA A 630 -0.19 -22.74 13.82
C ALA A 630 0.51 -22.14 15.05
N THR A 631 1.49 -21.26 14.82
CA THR A 631 2.18 -20.48 15.86
C THR A 631 1.72 -19.02 15.84
N PRO A 632 1.99 -18.22 16.89
CA PRO A 632 1.80 -16.76 16.84
C PRO A 632 2.42 -16.08 15.62
N LEU A 633 3.57 -16.57 15.13
CA LEU A 633 4.20 -16.00 13.93
C LEU A 633 3.40 -16.30 12.66
N ILE A 634 2.80 -17.48 12.54
CA ILE A 634 1.87 -17.79 11.43
C ILE A 634 0.60 -16.94 11.57
N GLN A 635 0.10 -16.68 12.78
CA GLN A 635 -1.05 -15.79 12.99
C GLN A 635 -0.76 -14.33 12.66
N ALA A 636 0.43 -13.81 12.95
CA ALA A 636 0.88 -12.49 12.49
C ALA A 636 0.95 -12.37 10.95
N VAL A 637 1.22 -13.48 10.25
CA VAL A 637 1.13 -13.57 8.78
C VAL A 637 -0.32 -13.54 8.31
N LEU A 638 -1.20 -14.34 8.91
CA LEU A 638 -2.63 -14.36 8.55
C LEU A 638 -3.32 -13.01 8.81
N GLY A 639 -2.95 -12.30 9.90
CA GLY A 639 -3.40 -10.93 10.14
C GLY A 639 -2.79 -9.91 9.16
N GLY A 640 -1.65 -10.21 8.55
CA GLY A 640 -0.96 -9.31 7.61
C GLY A 640 -0.28 -8.11 8.26
N SER A 641 0.20 -8.21 9.51
CA SER A 641 1.01 -7.16 10.13
C SER A 641 2.50 -7.49 10.07
N LEU A 642 3.25 -6.63 9.39
CA LEU A 642 4.71 -6.73 9.31
C LEU A 642 5.38 -6.45 10.67
N VAL A 643 4.76 -5.59 11.49
CA VAL A 643 5.28 -5.15 12.78
C VAL A 643 5.13 -6.24 13.85
N THR A 644 4.02 -6.99 13.87
CA THR A 644 3.87 -8.12 14.81
C THR A 644 4.73 -9.31 14.40
N CYS A 645 4.95 -9.53 13.09
CA CYS A 645 5.97 -10.48 12.62
C CYS A 645 7.36 -10.09 13.15
N GLU A 646 7.74 -8.81 13.03
CA GLU A 646 9.03 -8.32 13.51
C GLU A 646 9.17 -8.42 15.04
N PHE A 647 8.12 -8.09 15.81
CA PHE A 647 8.14 -8.24 17.28
C PHE A 647 8.38 -9.69 17.72
N LEU A 648 7.71 -10.66 17.07
CA LEU A 648 7.85 -12.07 17.37
C LEU A 648 9.25 -12.59 16.98
N LEU A 649 9.76 -12.20 15.81
CA LEU A 649 11.13 -12.51 15.38
C LEU A 649 12.18 -11.88 16.33
N GLN A 650 11.94 -10.66 16.83
CA GLN A 650 12.80 -10.05 17.83
C GLN A 650 12.74 -10.74 19.19
N ASN A 651 11.63 -11.39 19.54
CA ASN A 651 11.51 -12.21 20.75
C ASN A 651 11.82 -13.70 20.56
N GLY A 652 12.30 -14.12 19.37
CA GLY A 652 12.84 -15.47 19.13
C GLY A 652 11.87 -16.47 18.50
N ALA A 653 10.84 -16.00 17.81
CA ALA A 653 10.01 -16.87 16.97
C ALA A 653 10.84 -17.53 15.86
N ASN A 654 10.64 -18.84 15.68
CA ASN A 654 11.28 -19.63 14.64
C ASN A 654 10.58 -19.37 13.29
N VAL A 655 11.24 -18.61 12.43
CA VAL A 655 10.80 -18.28 11.06
C VAL A 655 10.53 -19.51 10.18
N ASN A 656 11.03 -20.68 10.57
CA ASN A 656 10.91 -21.96 9.88
C ASN A 656 10.01 -22.99 10.58
N HIS A 657 9.23 -22.60 11.62
CA HIS A 657 8.22 -23.50 12.21
C HIS A 657 7.12 -23.80 11.18
N ARG A 658 6.61 -25.03 11.13
CA ARG A 658 5.67 -25.53 10.10
C ARG A 658 4.32 -25.91 10.70
N ASP A 659 3.21 -25.54 10.04
CA ASP A 659 1.84 -25.98 10.38
C ASP A 659 1.62 -27.48 10.07
N VAL A 660 0.43 -28.03 10.35
CA VAL A 660 0.10 -29.43 10.02
C VAL A 660 0.14 -29.75 8.52
N LYS A 661 0.03 -28.75 7.63
CA LYS A 661 0.22 -28.91 6.18
C LYS A 661 1.70 -28.81 5.78
N GLY A 662 2.62 -28.72 6.74
CA GLY A 662 4.03 -28.51 6.49
C GLY A 662 4.38 -27.09 6.03
N ARG A 663 3.49 -26.11 6.15
CA ARG A 663 3.73 -24.74 5.65
C ARG A 663 4.26 -23.84 6.76
N GLY A 664 5.38 -23.19 6.51
CA GLY A 664 5.95 -22.19 7.43
C GLY A 664 5.51 -20.75 7.13
N PRO A 665 5.85 -19.76 7.97
CA PRO A 665 5.53 -18.35 7.77
C PRO A 665 5.76 -17.83 6.34
N LEU A 666 6.88 -18.21 5.70
CA LEU A 666 7.19 -17.85 4.31
C LEU A 666 6.19 -18.42 3.28
N HIS A 667 5.69 -19.65 3.49
CA HIS A 667 4.66 -20.23 2.63
C HIS A 667 3.34 -19.48 2.79
N HIS A 668 2.91 -19.21 4.03
CA HIS A 668 1.68 -18.47 4.29
C HIS A 668 1.73 -17.04 3.72
N ALA A 669 2.86 -16.34 3.87
CA ALA A 669 3.03 -15.00 3.30
C ALA A 669 2.99 -15.01 1.77
N THR A 670 3.54 -16.06 1.14
CA THR A 670 3.48 -16.24 -0.32
C THR A 670 2.06 -16.55 -0.79
N VAL A 671 1.35 -17.48 -0.14
CA VAL A 671 -0.06 -17.82 -0.46
C VAL A 671 -0.97 -16.60 -0.37
N LEU A 672 -0.71 -15.69 0.58
CA LEU A 672 -1.48 -14.45 0.75
C LEU A 672 -0.99 -13.27 -0.12
N GLY A 673 0.11 -13.42 -0.87
CA GLY A 673 0.68 -12.34 -1.66
C GLY A 673 1.32 -11.21 -0.84
N HIS A 674 1.69 -11.46 0.42
CA HIS A 674 2.24 -10.47 1.34
C HIS A 674 3.75 -10.21 1.09
N THR A 675 4.08 -9.54 -0.01
CA THR A 675 5.46 -9.28 -0.49
C THR A 675 6.41 -8.74 0.59
N GLY A 676 5.95 -7.80 1.43
CA GLY A 676 6.73 -7.27 2.55
C GLY A 676 7.07 -8.31 3.62
N GLN A 677 6.13 -9.20 3.96
CA GLN A 677 6.37 -10.30 4.92
C GLN A 677 7.32 -11.36 4.33
N VAL A 678 7.20 -11.66 3.03
CA VAL A 678 8.17 -12.52 2.33
C VAL A 678 9.59 -11.94 2.43
N CYS A 679 9.76 -10.65 2.12
CA CYS A 679 11.05 -9.97 2.24
C CYS A 679 11.62 -10.02 3.67
N LEU A 680 10.79 -9.73 4.69
CA LEU A 680 11.19 -9.83 6.10
C LEU A 680 11.65 -11.25 6.49
N PHE A 681 10.94 -12.29 6.05
CA PHE A 681 11.31 -13.66 6.38
C PHE A 681 12.59 -14.11 5.68
N LEU A 682 12.82 -13.71 4.43
CA LEU A 682 14.09 -13.96 3.72
C LEU A 682 15.26 -13.24 4.40
N LYS A 683 15.12 -11.95 4.76
CA LYS A 683 16.09 -11.19 5.57
C LYS A 683 16.42 -11.85 6.92
N ARG A 684 15.53 -12.71 7.45
CA ARG A 684 15.65 -13.36 8.77
C ARG A 684 15.90 -14.87 8.69
N GLY A 685 16.32 -15.39 7.53
CA GLY A 685 16.79 -16.77 7.38
C GLY A 685 15.70 -17.83 7.19
N ALA A 686 14.58 -17.46 6.54
CA ALA A 686 13.58 -18.41 6.13
C ALA A 686 14.09 -19.36 5.03
N ASN A 687 13.84 -20.65 5.21
CA ASN A 687 14.23 -21.69 4.26
C ASN A 687 13.33 -21.64 3.02
N GLN A 688 13.81 -20.94 2.00
CA GLN A 688 13.20 -20.80 0.68
C GLN A 688 13.13 -22.11 -0.14
N HIS A 689 13.72 -23.22 0.33
CA HIS A 689 13.70 -24.55 -0.30
C HIS A 689 12.87 -25.58 0.47
N ALA A 690 12.29 -25.23 1.62
CA ALA A 690 11.37 -26.12 2.32
C ALA A 690 10.10 -26.31 1.46
N THR A 691 9.69 -27.56 1.26
CA THR A 691 8.46 -27.94 0.56
C THR A 691 7.37 -28.35 1.54
N ASP A 692 6.11 -28.00 1.27
CA ASP A 692 4.94 -28.41 2.06
C ASP A 692 4.45 -29.84 1.78
N GLU A 693 3.32 -30.26 2.37
CA GLU A 693 2.73 -31.58 2.13
C GLU A 693 2.24 -31.81 0.69
N GLU A 694 2.00 -30.74 -0.09
CA GLU A 694 1.69 -30.82 -1.53
C GLU A 694 2.99 -30.92 -2.38
N GLY A 695 4.16 -30.91 -1.73
CA GLY A 695 5.48 -30.91 -2.35
C GLY A 695 5.93 -29.54 -2.84
N LYS A 696 5.20 -28.47 -2.49
CA LYS A 696 5.41 -27.12 -3.05
C LYS A 696 6.34 -26.30 -2.18
N ASP A 697 7.39 -25.75 -2.78
CA ASP A 697 8.22 -24.72 -2.17
C ASP A 697 7.61 -23.31 -2.36
N PRO A 698 8.05 -22.28 -1.62
CA PRO A 698 7.54 -20.92 -1.78
C PRO A 698 7.65 -20.36 -3.21
N LEU A 699 8.64 -20.76 -4.02
CA LEU A 699 8.76 -20.28 -5.39
C LEU A 699 7.68 -20.88 -6.30
N SER A 700 7.40 -22.17 -6.15
CA SER A 700 6.32 -22.85 -6.88
C SER A 700 4.94 -22.26 -6.53
N ILE A 701 4.68 -21.98 -5.24
CA ILE A 701 3.45 -21.29 -4.80
C ILE A 701 3.36 -19.89 -5.41
N ALA A 702 4.47 -19.12 -5.45
CA ALA A 702 4.47 -17.78 -6.04
C ALA A 702 4.20 -17.78 -7.55
N VAL A 703 4.69 -18.81 -8.26
CA VAL A 703 4.41 -19.03 -9.69
C VAL A 703 2.96 -19.47 -9.93
N GLU A 704 2.44 -20.42 -9.14
CA GLU A 704 1.02 -20.83 -9.21
C GLU A 704 0.06 -19.66 -8.91
N ALA A 705 0.44 -18.77 -7.99
CA ALA A 705 -0.32 -17.56 -7.64
C ALA A 705 -0.06 -16.36 -8.58
N ALA A 706 0.75 -16.53 -9.64
CA ALA A 706 1.15 -15.48 -10.60
C ALA A 706 1.71 -14.19 -9.97
N ASN A 707 2.35 -14.27 -8.80
CA ASN A 707 2.87 -13.09 -8.08
C ASN A 707 4.32 -12.78 -8.49
N ALA A 708 4.48 -11.93 -9.51
CA ALA A 708 5.79 -11.60 -10.10
C ALA A 708 6.81 -11.01 -9.10
N ASP A 709 6.38 -10.18 -8.15
CA ASP A 709 7.27 -9.58 -7.15
C ASP A 709 7.85 -10.64 -6.22
N ILE A 710 7.01 -11.55 -5.71
CA ILE A 710 7.43 -12.61 -4.80
C ILE A 710 8.28 -13.66 -5.55
N VAL A 711 7.95 -13.98 -6.80
CA VAL A 711 8.80 -14.80 -7.68
C VAL A 711 10.18 -14.16 -7.85
N THR A 712 10.25 -12.84 -8.02
CA THR A 712 11.51 -12.10 -8.18
C THR A 712 12.34 -12.10 -6.88
N LEU A 713 11.73 -11.77 -5.74
CA LEU A 713 12.39 -11.82 -4.43
C LEU A 713 12.96 -13.21 -4.11
N LEU A 714 12.20 -14.27 -4.37
CA LEU A 714 12.63 -15.65 -4.11
C LEU A 714 13.73 -16.13 -5.07
N ARG A 715 13.69 -15.73 -6.35
CA ARG A 715 14.79 -16.03 -7.29
C ARG A 715 16.08 -15.31 -6.91
N LEU A 716 16.01 -14.03 -6.55
CA LEU A 716 17.15 -13.25 -6.10
C LEU A 716 17.73 -13.80 -4.78
N ALA A 717 16.88 -14.26 -3.86
CA ALA A 717 17.32 -14.86 -2.60
C ALA A 717 18.00 -16.23 -2.78
N ARG A 718 17.58 -17.06 -3.75
CA ARG A 718 18.30 -18.29 -4.13
C ARG A 718 19.66 -17.98 -4.76
N MET A 719 19.69 -17.05 -5.72
CA MET A 719 20.92 -16.63 -6.38
C MET A 719 21.96 -16.06 -5.40
N ASN A 720 21.54 -15.23 -4.43
CA ASN A 720 22.45 -14.71 -3.40
C ASN A 720 22.98 -15.80 -2.46
N GLU A 721 22.20 -16.85 -2.20
CA GLU A 721 22.61 -18.02 -1.41
C GLU A 721 23.65 -18.86 -2.18
N GLU A 722 23.39 -19.16 -3.45
CA GLU A 722 24.31 -19.83 -4.38
C GLU A 722 25.63 -19.06 -4.55
N MET A 723 25.57 -17.73 -4.70
CA MET A 723 26.78 -16.88 -4.76
C MET A 723 27.60 -16.96 -3.47
N ARG A 724 26.96 -16.83 -2.31
CA ARG A 724 27.59 -16.91 -0.98
C ARG A 724 28.27 -18.26 -0.75
N GLU A 725 27.68 -19.36 -1.25
CA GLU A 725 28.28 -20.68 -1.19
C GLU A 725 29.46 -20.82 -2.17
N SER A 726 29.38 -20.23 -3.36
CA SER A 726 30.47 -20.26 -4.35
C SER A 726 31.74 -19.49 -3.93
N GLU A 727 31.59 -18.41 -3.14
CA GLU A 727 32.73 -17.65 -2.60
C GLU A 727 33.41 -18.35 -1.40
N GLY A 728 32.76 -19.34 -0.79
CA GLY A 728 33.17 -19.92 0.51
C GLY A 728 34.41 -20.83 0.51
N LEU A 729 35.04 -21.10 -0.63
CA LEU A 729 35.98 -22.24 -0.77
C LEU A 729 37.38 -21.93 -1.37
N TYR A 730 37.83 -20.67 -1.42
CA TYR A 730 39.18 -20.34 -1.95
C TYR A 730 40.07 -19.57 -0.97
N GLY A 731 40.75 -20.33 -0.11
CA GLY A 731 41.75 -19.86 0.85
C GLY A 731 43.21 -20.07 0.44
N GLN A 732 43.61 -19.79 -0.81
CA GLN A 732 45.03 -19.68 -1.21
C GLN A 732 45.22 -18.73 -2.42
N PRO A 733 46.35 -17.99 -2.52
CA PRO A 733 46.52 -16.97 -3.54
C PRO A 733 47.13 -17.51 -4.84
N GLY A 734 46.53 -17.11 -5.97
CA GLY A 734 47.24 -17.03 -7.26
C GLY A 734 46.89 -18.07 -8.32
N GLN A 735 45.75 -17.91 -8.99
CA GLN A 735 45.65 -18.04 -10.45
C GLN A 735 44.36 -17.36 -10.97
N TYR A 736 44.48 -16.52 -12.00
CA TYR A 736 43.32 -15.94 -12.68
C TYR A 736 42.75 -16.95 -13.68
N SER A 737 41.50 -17.38 -13.48
CA SER A 737 40.69 -18.02 -14.53
C SER A 737 39.49 -17.15 -14.87
N THR A 738 39.57 -16.45 -16.00
CA THR A 738 38.48 -15.63 -16.52
C THR A 738 37.43 -16.50 -17.21
N ASN A 739 36.42 -16.98 -16.47
CA ASN A 739 35.12 -17.43 -17.00
C ASN A 739 34.12 -17.74 -15.86
N ASN A 740 33.42 -16.73 -15.34
CA ASN A 740 32.32 -16.96 -14.39
C ASN A 740 31.08 -17.49 -15.13
N HIS A 741 30.87 -18.81 -15.07
CA HIS A 741 29.66 -19.47 -15.59
C HIS A 741 28.38 -18.85 -14.99
N THR A 742 28.42 -18.51 -13.71
CA THR A 742 27.38 -17.78 -12.95
C THR A 742 27.04 -16.41 -13.55
N GLU A 743 28.02 -15.68 -14.11
CA GLU A 743 27.76 -14.39 -14.76
C GLU A 743 27.04 -14.56 -16.11
N MET A 744 27.23 -15.69 -16.78
CA MET A 744 26.43 -16.06 -17.96
C MET A 744 25.02 -16.50 -17.56
N GLN A 745 24.86 -17.25 -16.46
CA GLN A 745 23.55 -17.64 -15.93
C GLN A 745 22.73 -16.41 -15.48
N TYR A 746 23.36 -15.45 -14.79
CA TYR A 746 22.76 -14.17 -14.42
C TYR A 746 22.24 -13.40 -15.65
N LYS A 747 23.09 -13.24 -16.67
CA LYS A 747 22.69 -12.60 -17.94
C LYS A 747 21.59 -13.37 -18.66
N LYS A 748 21.61 -14.71 -18.63
CA LYS A 748 20.59 -15.55 -19.27
C LYS A 748 19.24 -15.44 -18.56
N CYS A 749 19.20 -15.48 -17.23
CA CYS A 749 17.95 -15.33 -16.47
C CYS A 749 17.35 -13.91 -16.63
N ILE A 750 18.18 -12.87 -16.67
CA ILE A 750 17.72 -11.50 -16.97
C ILE A 750 17.21 -11.40 -18.42
N GLN A 751 17.89 -12.03 -19.37
CA GLN A 751 17.50 -11.97 -20.78
C GLN A 751 16.23 -12.78 -21.08
N GLU A 752 16.02 -13.91 -20.41
CA GLU A 752 14.76 -14.67 -20.42
C GLU A 752 13.61 -13.88 -19.78
N PHE A 753 13.86 -13.19 -18.66
CA PHE A 753 12.88 -12.29 -18.04
C PHE A 753 12.47 -11.13 -18.97
N ILE A 754 13.45 -10.50 -19.65
CA ILE A 754 13.19 -9.42 -20.61
C ILE A 754 12.41 -9.93 -21.83
N SER A 755 12.72 -11.12 -22.36
CA SER A 755 11.93 -11.73 -23.44
C SER A 755 10.49 -11.99 -23.01
N LEU A 756 10.28 -12.56 -21.82
CA LEU A 756 8.95 -12.85 -21.28
C LEU A 756 8.08 -11.61 -21.04
N GLN A 757 8.64 -10.42 -20.86
CA GLN A 757 7.87 -9.17 -20.81
C GLN A 757 7.65 -8.51 -22.17
N LEU A 758 8.41 -8.89 -23.21
CA LEU A 758 8.29 -8.32 -24.56
C LEU A 758 7.35 -9.12 -25.47
N ASP A 759 7.15 -10.41 -25.21
CA ASP A 759 6.23 -11.26 -25.98
C ASP A 759 4.73 -11.04 -25.61
N ASP A 760 4.46 -10.36 -24.49
CA ASP A 760 3.11 -9.99 -23.97
C ASP A 760 2.77 -8.48 -24.19
N SER A 761 3.45 -7.78 -25.13
CA SER A 761 3.29 -6.33 -25.43
C SER A 761 2.71 -6.03 -26.82
#